data_AF-A0A7N2RCG2-F1
#
_entry.id   AF-A0A7N2RCG2-F1
#
_cell.length_a   1.000
_cell.length_b   1.000
_cell.length_c   1.000
_cell.angle_alpha   90.00
_cell.angle_beta   90.00
_cell.angle_gamma   90.00
#
_symmetry.space_group_name_H-M   'P 1'
#
loop_
_entity.id
_entity.type
_entity.pdbx_description
1 polymer ?
#
loop_
_entity_poly.entity_id
_entity_poly.type
_entity_poly.pdbx_seq_one_letter_code
_entity_poly.pdbx_strand_id
1 'polypeptide(L)'
;MDFNPSCKYTLVSYAYVVQDITGSAIYSPLQQAVLAIVEAAFGAINLELHSGTHPGLVLWTTFFSIHWLEHHWMKQLGWQRPIQVVSSKRHHNDWGTSMDCILQHTHLVNRFLSGSKNCKDGGSRKRLSRAVVQGMDFSLSCKDKKKTIDQSVLLCCKLFISESRNCAALDAIEQAARLNPETVIVNKFEDRAYNRVRYTLVSYVVQDTTGSAIYSPLQQAVLAMVEAAFGAINLELHTGTHPRLGVVDEILFHPLARASLDEAAWLSKAVATDIANRFQVPVFLYAAAHPTGKALDTIRRELGYYRPNFMGNQWAGWTMPDMLLEKPDEGPSEVSRARGITMIGARPWVALYNIPILSTDFSVARRIARMVNARGGGLPTVQTLGLVHGEDSTEIACMLLEPNQIGADRVQNQDKKKTIEQSVLLCCKIFISESRNRGALDAIEQATRLNPETVIVNKFEDRAYNRVRYTLVSYVVQDITGNAIYSPLQQAVLAMVEAAFGAINLELHSGTHPRLGVVDDILFHPLARASLDEAAWLAKAVAADIANRFQVPVFLYAAAHPTGKALDTIRRELGYYRPNSMGNQWAGWTMPDMLLEKPDEGPSEVSRARGITMIGARPWVALYNIPILSTDFSVARRIARMVSARGGGLPTVQTLGLVHGEDSTEIACMLLEPNQIGADRVQNQVEMLAAEEGVEVEKGYFTDFSPEMIIEKYMNLTSAQRD
;
A
#
# COMPACT_ATOMS: atom_id res chain seq x y z
N MET A 1 -56.92 -3.57 -20.05
CA MET A 1 -55.76 -3.96 -19.23
C MET A 1 -54.58 -3.94 -20.17
N ASP A 2 -53.96 -2.78 -20.37
CA ASP A 2 -52.75 -2.66 -21.18
C ASP A 2 -51.57 -2.48 -20.24
N PHE A 3 -50.80 -3.54 -20.07
CA PHE A 3 -49.53 -3.52 -19.37
C PHE A 3 -48.50 -2.81 -20.25
N ASN A 4 -47.92 -1.73 -19.73
CA ASN A 4 -46.81 -1.01 -20.34
C ASN A 4 -45.48 -1.64 -19.89
N PRO A 5 -44.70 -2.33 -20.75
CA PRO A 5 -43.40 -2.86 -20.39
C PRO A 5 -42.31 -1.88 -20.84
N SER A 6 -42.15 -0.79 -20.10
CA SER A 6 -41.07 0.18 -20.34
C SER A 6 -40.38 0.60 -19.03
N CYS A 7 -39.69 -0.35 -18.42
CA CYS A 7 -38.59 -0.06 -17.48
C CYS A 7 -37.43 -0.98 -17.83
N LYS A 8 -36.47 -0.47 -18.61
CA LYS A 8 -35.18 -1.12 -18.81
C LYS A 8 -34.26 -0.63 -17.67
N TYR A 9 -34.12 -1.44 -16.63
CA TYR A 9 -33.15 -1.19 -15.56
C TYR A 9 -31.73 -1.23 -16.13
N THR A 10 -30.97 -0.16 -16.00
CA THR A 10 -29.57 -0.11 -16.41
C THR A 10 -28.71 0.20 -15.20
N LEU A 11 -27.91 -0.77 -14.73
CA LEU A 11 -26.91 -0.53 -13.70
C LEU A 11 -25.67 0.08 -14.39
N VAL A 12 -25.27 1.29 -14.02
CA VAL A 12 -24.06 1.94 -14.56
C VAL A 12 -23.03 2.03 -13.45
N SER A 13 -22.02 1.16 -13.49
CA SER A 13 -20.81 1.30 -12.67
C SER A 13 -19.69 1.89 -13.51
N TYR A 14 -19.07 2.97 -13.04
CA TYR A 14 -17.79 3.43 -13.57
C TYR A 14 -16.66 2.76 -12.80
N ALA A 15 -16.18 1.63 -13.31
CA ALA A 15 -14.89 1.07 -12.92
C ALA A 15 -13.91 1.32 -14.07
N TYR A 16 -12.84 2.06 -13.83
CA TYR A 16 -11.74 2.18 -14.79
C TYR A 16 -11.12 0.78 -14.97
N VAL A 17 -11.17 0.27 -16.20
CA VAL A 17 -10.53 -0.98 -16.60
C VAL A 17 -9.12 -0.62 -17.09
N VAL A 18 -8.09 -0.99 -16.32
CA VAL A 18 -6.73 -1.06 -16.85
C VAL A 18 -6.58 -2.49 -17.38
N GLN A 19 -6.58 -2.64 -18.70
CA GLN A 19 -6.33 -3.93 -19.36
C GLN A 19 -4.82 -4.17 -19.39
N ASP A 20 -4.38 -5.34 -18.94
CA ASP A 20 -3.06 -5.86 -19.29
C ASP A 20 -3.08 -6.40 -20.73
N ILE A 21 -1.89 -6.55 -21.33
CA ILE A 21 -1.57 -6.96 -22.70
C ILE A 21 -2.18 -8.35 -23.06
N THR A 22 -2.69 -9.09 -22.08
CA THR A 22 -3.37 -10.39 -22.22
C THR A 22 -4.90 -10.31 -22.31
N GLY A 23 -5.51 -9.13 -22.18
CA GLY A 23 -6.96 -8.93 -22.32
C GLY A 23 -7.80 -9.39 -21.11
N SER A 24 -7.17 -9.65 -19.96
CA SER A 24 -7.88 -9.94 -18.70
C SER A 24 -8.15 -8.64 -17.92
N ALA A 25 -9.40 -8.48 -17.45
CA ALA A 25 -9.81 -7.31 -16.66
C ALA A 25 -9.29 -7.43 -15.23
N ILE A 26 -8.45 -6.49 -14.79
CA ILE A 26 -7.87 -6.45 -13.44
C ILE A 26 -8.80 -5.63 -12.54
N TYR A 27 -9.33 -6.25 -11.49
CA TYR A 27 -10.17 -5.61 -10.47
C TYR A 27 -9.47 -5.67 -9.10
N SER A 28 -9.23 -4.51 -8.47
CA SER A 28 -8.86 -4.38 -7.05
C SER A 28 -9.88 -5.07 -6.11
N PRO A 29 -9.56 -5.37 -4.84
CA PRO A 29 -10.52 -5.94 -3.88
C PRO A 29 -11.79 -5.11 -3.70
N LEU A 30 -11.66 -3.78 -3.78
CA LEU A 30 -12.81 -2.89 -3.84
C LEU A 30 -13.60 -3.12 -5.13
N GLN A 31 -12.94 -3.19 -6.29
CA GLN A 31 -13.60 -3.47 -7.57
C GLN A 31 -14.20 -4.89 -7.64
N GLN A 32 -13.64 -5.89 -6.97
CA GLN A 32 -14.20 -7.25 -6.88
C GLN A 32 -15.36 -7.32 -5.90
N ALA A 33 -15.29 -6.64 -4.75
CA ALA A 33 -16.44 -6.48 -3.86
C ALA A 33 -17.57 -5.72 -4.58
N VAL A 34 -17.23 -4.68 -5.34
CA VAL A 34 -18.17 -3.94 -6.18
C VAL A 34 -18.72 -4.83 -7.28
N LEU A 35 -17.89 -5.64 -7.93
CA LEU A 35 -18.32 -6.60 -8.96
C LEU A 35 -19.25 -7.65 -8.35
N ALA A 36 -18.94 -8.21 -7.18
CA ALA A 36 -19.79 -9.16 -6.47
C ALA A 36 -21.11 -8.52 -6.01
N ILE A 37 -21.10 -7.25 -5.59
CA ILE A 37 -22.32 -6.52 -5.26
C ILE A 37 -23.14 -6.22 -6.52
N VAL A 38 -22.47 -5.86 -7.63
CA VAL A 38 -23.08 -5.63 -8.94
C VAL A 38 -23.66 -6.94 -9.48
N GLU A 39 -22.96 -8.07 -9.40
CA GLU A 39 -23.41 -9.40 -9.80
C GLU A 39 -24.58 -9.88 -8.94
N ALA A 40 -24.52 -9.70 -7.62
CA ALA A 40 -25.64 -9.98 -6.72
C ALA A 40 -26.86 -9.09 -7.03
N ALA A 41 -26.64 -7.81 -7.35
CA ALA A 41 -27.69 -6.90 -7.80
C ALA A 41 -28.29 -7.32 -9.15
N PHE A 42 -27.46 -7.76 -10.10
CA PHE A 42 -27.91 -8.30 -11.39
C PHE A 42 -28.69 -9.61 -11.22
N GLY A 43 -28.25 -10.51 -10.34
CA GLY A 43 -28.98 -11.73 -9.99
C GLY A 43 -30.35 -11.44 -9.38
N ALA A 44 -30.43 -10.44 -8.50
CA ALA A 44 -31.69 -9.96 -7.92
C ALA A 44 -32.66 -9.41 -8.97
N ILE A 45 -32.15 -8.63 -9.95
CA ILE A 45 -32.95 -8.08 -11.05
C ILE A 45 -33.39 -9.17 -12.03
N ASN A 46 -32.53 -10.15 -12.34
CA ASN A 46 -32.85 -11.25 -13.25
C ASN A 46 -33.88 -12.25 -12.69
N LEU A 47 -33.95 -12.41 -11.37
CA LEU A 47 -35.00 -13.23 -10.72
C LEU A 47 -36.43 -12.69 -10.97
N GLU A 48 -36.59 -11.39 -11.26
CA GLU A 48 -37.89 -10.80 -11.63
C GLU A 48 -38.19 -10.85 -13.15
N LEU A 49 -37.18 -11.00 -14.02
CA LEU A 49 -37.36 -11.11 -15.47
C LEU A 49 -37.83 -12.51 -15.95
N HIS A 50 -37.94 -13.47 -15.03
CA HIS A 50 -38.58 -14.77 -15.25
C HIS A 50 -40.12 -14.74 -15.26
N SER A 51 -40.68 -13.64 -15.77
CA SER A 51 -41.96 -13.65 -16.49
C SER A 51 -41.79 -12.97 -17.86
N GLY A 52 -41.05 -13.61 -18.76
CA GLY A 52 -41.32 -13.50 -20.21
C GLY A 52 -40.46 -12.57 -21.07
N THR A 53 -39.15 -12.38 -20.84
CA THR A 53 -38.26 -11.82 -21.90
C THR A 53 -36.89 -12.51 -21.99
N HIS A 54 -36.39 -12.67 -23.22
CA HIS A 54 -35.20 -13.46 -23.58
C HIS A 54 -33.87 -12.85 -23.07
N PRO A 55 -32.92 -13.67 -22.56
CA PRO A 55 -31.66 -13.22 -21.94
C PRO A 55 -30.58 -12.69 -22.92
N GLY A 56 -30.85 -12.64 -24.23
CA GLY A 56 -29.85 -12.28 -25.24
C GLY A 56 -29.62 -10.77 -25.47
N LEU A 57 -30.48 -9.90 -24.95
CA LEU A 57 -30.46 -8.47 -25.33
C LEU A 57 -29.66 -7.55 -24.39
N VAL A 58 -29.30 -7.99 -23.18
CA VAL A 58 -28.68 -7.15 -22.14
C VAL A 58 -27.15 -7.10 -22.24
N LEU A 59 -26.52 -8.12 -22.83
CA LEU A 59 -25.06 -8.19 -23.02
C LEU A 59 -24.51 -7.31 -24.15
N TRP A 60 -25.37 -6.79 -25.03
CA TRP A 60 -24.93 -6.05 -26.22
C TRP A 60 -24.78 -4.53 -26.02
N THR A 61 -25.39 -3.94 -25.00
CA THR A 61 -25.35 -2.50 -24.76
C THR A 61 -24.06 -2.01 -24.06
N THR A 62 -23.35 -2.90 -23.36
CA THR A 62 -22.13 -2.54 -22.60
C THR A 62 -20.89 -2.44 -23.49
N PHE A 63 -20.87 -3.11 -24.66
CA PHE A 63 -19.71 -3.12 -25.55
C PHE A 63 -19.57 -1.85 -26.41
N PHE A 64 -20.64 -1.10 -26.67
CA PHE A 64 -20.59 0.09 -27.53
C PHE A 64 -20.16 1.39 -26.83
N SER A 65 -20.14 1.41 -25.49
CA SER A 65 -19.79 2.63 -24.72
C SER A 65 -18.28 2.84 -24.56
N ILE A 66 -17.47 1.81 -24.80
CA ILE A 66 -16.01 1.84 -24.62
C ILE A 66 -15.31 2.43 -25.86
N HIS A 67 -15.80 2.12 -27.07
CA HIS A 67 -15.17 2.56 -28.32
C HIS A 67 -15.39 4.06 -28.65
N TRP A 68 -16.43 4.69 -28.11
CA TRP A 68 -16.70 6.11 -28.36
C TRP A 68 -15.85 7.06 -27.49
N LEU A 69 -15.43 6.60 -26.30
CA LEU A 69 -14.60 7.37 -25.36
C LEU A 69 -13.11 7.43 -25.75
N GLU A 70 -12.57 6.39 -26.40
CA GLU A 70 -11.18 6.38 -26.89
C GLU A 70 -10.93 7.46 -27.95
N HIS A 71 -11.92 7.73 -28.80
CA HIS A 71 -11.78 8.72 -29.87
C HIS A 71 -11.88 10.18 -29.39
N HIS A 72 -12.49 10.44 -28.23
CA HIS A 72 -12.59 11.79 -27.65
C HIS A 72 -11.35 12.15 -26.82
N TRP A 73 -10.74 11.18 -26.13
CA TRP A 73 -9.55 11.38 -25.31
C TRP A 73 -8.25 11.49 -26.12
N MET A 74 -8.10 10.74 -27.22
CA MET A 74 -6.91 10.85 -28.08
C MET A 74 -6.78 12.22 -28.78
N LYS A 75 -7.89 12.94 -28.98
CA LYS A 75 -7.86 14.33 -29.49
C LYS A 75 -7.46 15.37 -28.46
N GLN A 76 -7.67 15.14 -27.16
CA GLN A 76 -7.25 16.07 -26.10
C GLN A 76 -5.76 15.95 -25.73
N LEU A 77 -5.11 14.83 -26.05
CA LEU A 77 -3.70 14.57 -25.74
C LEU A 77 -2.70 14.89 -26.86
N GLY A 78 -3.14 15.45 -27.99
CA GLY A 78 -2.24 16.05 -28.99
C GLY A 78 -1.44 15.09 -29.88
N TRP A 79 -1.83 13.81 -29.99
CA TRP A 79 -1.16 12.86 -30.87
C TRP A 79 -1.71 12.98 -32.31
N GLN A 80 -0.90 13.51 -33.23
CA GLN A 80 -1.20 13.52 -34.66
C GLN A 80 -0.35 12.48 -35.40
N ARG A 81 -0.96 11.41 -35.92
CA ARG A 81 -0.63 10.82 -37.23
C ARG A 81 -1.87 10.18 -37.88
N PRO A 82 -2.01 10.20 -39.22
CA PRO A 82 -3.27 9.93 -39.89
C PRO A 82 -3.41 8.44 -40.25
N ILE A 83 -4.59 7.87 -40.04
CA ILE A 83 -5.04 6.68 -40.76
C ILE A 83 -6.34 7.07 -41.48
N GLN A 84 -6.27 7.07 -42.81
CA GLN A 84 -7.44 7.16 -43.68
C GLN A 84 -8.24 5.86 -43.58
N VAL A 85 -9.53 5.93 -43.26
CA VAL A 85 -10.51 4.94 -43.73
C VAL A 85 -11.74 5.65 -44.28
N VAL A 86 -12.13 5.16 -45.44
CA VAL A 86 -13.09 5.66 -46.43
C VAL A 86 -14.52 5.66 -45.89
N SER A 87 -15.27 6.68 -46.31
CA SER A 87 -16.69 6.89 -46.03
C SER A 87 -17.59 5.74 -46.50
N SER A 88 -18.66 5.47 -45.75
CA SER A 88 -19.97 5.27 -46.37
C SER A 88 -21.05 6.00 -45.56
N LYS A 89 -21.78 6.86 -46.27
CA LYS A 89 -22.93 7.64 -45.78
C LYS A 89 -24.11 6.72 -45.52
N ARG A 90 -24.87 6.97 -44.44
CA ARG A 90 -26.35 7.15 -44.46
C ARG A 90 -26.88 7.53 -43.07
N HIS A 91 -27.57 8.70 -43.04
CA HIS A 91 -28.72 9.11 -42.21
C HIS A 91 -28.70 8.85 -40.68
N HIS A 92 -29.07 9.77 -39.76
CA HIS A 92 -29.91 10.95 -39.81
C HIS A 92 -29.59 11.86 -38.61
N ASN A 93 -29.92 13.15 -38.77
CA ASN A 93 -29.88 14.21 -37.76
C ASN A 93 -30.86 13.97 -36.59
N ASP A 94 -30.50 14.52 -35.42
CA ASP A 94 -31.36 15.31 -34.50
C ASP A 94 -31.10 14.97 -33.03
N TRP A 95 -30.10 15.64 -32.42
CA TRP A 95 -30.03 15.90 -30.98
C TRP A 95 -29.21 17.19 -30.74
N GLY A 96 -29.78 18.33 -31.14
CA GLY A 96 -29.23 19.64 -30.83
C GLY A 96 -30.14 20.39 -29.87
N THR A 97 -29.97 20.18 -28.55
CA THR A 97 -30.41 21.08 -27.45
C THR A 97 -30.04 20.50 -26.07
N SER A 98 -28.75 20.24 -25.81
CA SER A 98 -28.25 20.01 -24.42
C SER A 98 -26.76 20.34 -24.24
N MET A 99 -26.14 21.05 -25.19
CA MET A 99 -24.69 21.31 -25.19
C MET A 99 -24.31 22.68 -24.58
N ASP A 100 -25.28 23.55 -24.29
CA ASP A 100 -24.99 24.93 -23.85
C ASP A 100 -24.89 25.12 -22.32
N CYS A 101 -25.16 24.08 -21.51
CA CYS A 101 -25.08 24.20 -20.04
C CYS A 101 -23.75 23.70 -19.44
N ILE A 102 -22.88 23.04 -20.22
CA ILE A 102 -21.65 22.40 -19.71
C ILE A 102 -20.36 23.18 -20.09
N LEU A 103 -20.44 24.22 -20.92
CA LEU A 103 -19.27 24.99 -21.38
C LEU A 103 -18.94 26.26 -20.57
N GLN A 104 -19.60 26.52 -19.42
CA GLN A 104 -19.29 27.69 -18.59
C GLN A 104 -18.28 27.46 -17.44
N HIS A 105 -17.77 26.24 -17.21
CA HIS A 105 -16.83 25.98 -16.10
C HIS A 105 -15.35 25.81 -16.46
N THR A 106 -14.96 25.98 -17.74
CA THR A 106 -13.56 25.77 -18.17
C THR A 106 -12.77 27.07 -18.40
N HIS A 107 -13.30 28.25 -18.02
CA HIS A 107 -12.62 29.54 -18.24
C HIS A 107 -12.11 30.27 -16.98
N LEU A 108 -12.13 29.65 -15.79
CA LEU A 108 -11.69 30.31 -14.54
C LEU A 108 -10.38 29.79 -13.91
N VAL A 109 -9.71 28.80 -14.50
CA VAL A 109 -8.47 28.22 -13.92
C VAL A 109 -7.18 28.71 -14.58
N ASN A 110 -7.23 29.37 -15.75
CA ASN A 110 -6.03 29.85 -16.46
C ASN A 110 -5.70 31.35 -16.23
N ARG A 111 -6.13 31.94 -15.10
CA ARG A 111 -5.81 33.34 -14.76
C ARG A 111 -5.15 33.57 -13.40
N PHE A 112 -4.64 32.53 -12.75
CA PHE A 112 -3.96 32.64 -11.45
C PHE A 112 -2.46 32.25 -11.46
N LEU A 113 -1.86 31.96 -12.63
CA LEU A 113 -0.43 31.63 -12.76
C LEU A 113 0.36 32.66 -13.59
N SER A 114 0.04 33.93 -13.45
CA SER A 114 0.89 35.04 -13.94
C SER A 114 0.67 36.31 -13.11
N GLY A 115 1.28 36.36 -11.93
CA GLY A 115 1.23 37.57 -11.10
C GLY A 115 2.15 37.53 -9.89
N SER A 116 3.36 38.07 -10.07
CA SER A 116 4.20 38.76 -9.07
C SER A 116 5.60 38.16 -8.88
N LYS A 117 6.51 38.64 -9.73
CA LYS A 117 7.92 38.85 -9.37
C LYS A 117 8.05 40.20 -8.69
N ASN A 118 8.98 40.28 -7.74
CA ASN A 118 9.55 41.46 -7.05
C ASN A 118 8.81 41.96 -5.80
N CYS A 119 9.42 41.78 -4.63
CA CYS A 119 10.11 42.88 -3.92
C CYS A 119 10.92 42.33 -2.73
N LYS A 120 12.20 42.74 -2.67
CA LYS A 120 13.05 42.69 -1.48
C LYS A 120 12.80 43.94 -0.64
N ASP A 121 12.87 43.80 0.68
CA ASP A 121 13.61 44.65 1.64
C ASP A 121 12.87 44.89 2.96
N GLY A 122 13.66 44.91 4.04
CA GLY A 122 13.52 45.90 5.11
C GLY A 122 12.87 45.43 6.40
N GLY A 123 13.67 45.26 7.45
CA GLY A 123 13.21 44.81 8.77
C GLY A 123 12.30 45.78 9.51
N SER A 124 11.75 45.31 10.65
CA SER A 124 11.74 46.05 11.93
C SER A 124 11.12 45.20 13.05
N ARG A 125 11.91 44.99 14.11
CA ARG A 125 11.46 44.52 15.43
C ARG A 125 10.50 45.55 16.03
N LYS A 126 9.31 45.12 16.47
CA LYS A 126 8.62 45.74 17.62
C LYS A 126 7.96 44.67 18.49
N ARG A 127 8.17 44.87 19.79
CA ARG A 127 7.82 44.06 20.95
C ARG A 127 6.70 44.80 21.68
N LEU A 128 5.66 44.10 22.15
CA LEU A 128 4.69 44.43 23.24
C LEU A 128 3.44 43.56 22.98
N SER A 129 2.80 42.86 23.90
CA SER A 129 2.94 42.69 25.36
C SER A 129 2.16 41.43 25.77
N ARG A 130 2.67 40.72 26.79
CA ARG A 130 2.06 39.56 27.46
C ARG A 130 0.69 39.91 28.05
N ALA A 131 -0.32 39.09 27.78
CA ALA A 131 -1.46 38.87 28.67
C ALA A 131 -1.54 37.37 28.98
N VAL A 132 -1.67 37.06 30.26
CA VAL A 132 -1.50 35.75 30.88
C VAL A 132 -2.74 34.89 30.64
N VAL A 133 -2.56 33.75 29.98
CA VAL A 133 -3.43 32.57 30.15
C VAL A 133 -2.48 31.43 30.52
N GLN A 134 -2.66 30.87 31.72
CA GLN A 134 -1.86 29.76 32.23
C GLN A 134 -2.12 28.50 31.39
N GLY A 135 -1.33 28.31 30.34
CA GLY A 135 -1.08 27.01 29.72
C GLY A 135 0.28 26.50 30.20
N MET A 136 0.35 25.24 30.64
CA MET A 136 1.61 24.58 30.95
C MET A 136 2.45 24.49 29.67
N ASP A 137 3.50 25.31 29.56
CA ASP A 137 4.49 25.27 28.46
C ASP A 137 5.35 24.01 28.58
N PHE A 138 5.10 23.00 27.74
CA PHE A 138 6.05 21.91 27.48
C PHE A 138 6.90 22.25 26.27
N SER A 139 7.96 23.04 26.45
CA SER A 139 9.01 23.16 25.42
C SER A 139 9.99 21.99 25.56
N LEU A 140 9.73 20.88 24.87
CA LEU A 140 10.61 19.69 24.88
C LEU A 140 11.82 19.88 23.95
N SER A 141 13.01 19.48 24.44
CA SER A 141 14.26 19.58 23.69
C SER A 141 14.32 18.59 22.53
N CYS A 142 15.25 18.78 21.59
CA CYS A 142 15.41 17.91 20.41
C CYS A 142 15.72 16.44 20.76
N LYS A 143 16.28 16.16 21.95
CA LYS A 143 16.48 14.79 22.46
C LYS A 143 15.20 14.16 22.97
N ASP A 144 14.30 14.96 23.55
CA ASP A 144 13.03 14.47 24.08
C ASP A 144 12.05 14.17 22.94
N LYS A 145 12.01 15.00 21.89
CA LYS A 145 11.21 14.77 20.67
C LYS A 145 11.50 13.42 20.00
N LYS A 146 12.75 12.97 20.01
CA LYS A 146 13.15 11.67 19.45
C LYS A 146 12.62 10.49 20.26
N LYS A 147 12.53 10.64 21.60
CA LYS A 147 11.98 9.65 22.52
C LYS A 147 10.45 9.57 22.44
N THR A 148 9.78 10.70 22.23
CA THR A 148 8.31 10.78 22.10
C THR A 148 7.79 10.18 20.78
N ILE A 149 8.58 10.21 19.69
CA ILE A 149 8.21 9.61 18.40
C ILE A 149 8.22 8.08 18.47
N ASP A 150 9.19 7.48 19.19
CA ASP A 150 9.24 6.02 19.35
C ASP A 150 8.05 5.44 20.14
N GLN A 151 7.41 6.25 20.98
CA GLN A 151 6.22 5.89 21.80
C GLN A 151 4.91 6.41 21.20
N SER A 152 4.90 6.77 19.91
CA SER A 152 3.71 7.28 19.22
C SER A 152 3.09 6.25 18.30
N VAL A 153 1.76 6.13 18.33
CA VAL A 153 0.98 5.23 17.47
C VAL A 153 0.09 6.06 16.55
N LEU A 154 -0.19 5.58 15.33
CA LEU A 154 -0.97 6.34 14.35
C LEU A 154 -2.43 5.89 14.37
N LEU A 155 -3.36 6.82 14.49
CA LEU A 155 -4.79 6.53 14.43
C LEU A 155 -5.46 7.35 13.31
N CYS A 156 -6.54 6.79 12.78
CA CYS A 156 -7.44 7.47 11.86
C CYS A 156 -8.80 7.68 12.52
N CYS A 157 -9.41 8.84 12.28
CA CYS A 157 -10.78 9.15 12.67
C CYS A 157 -11.62 9.47 11.44
N LYS A 158 -12.74 8.77 11.26
CA LYS A 158 -13.81 9.14 10.33
C LYS A 158 -14.89 9.87 11.12
N LEU A 159 -14.97 11.18 10.90
CA LEU A 159 -15.94 12.08 11.53
C LEU A 159 -17.08 12.37 10.56
N PHE A 160 -18.31 12.05 10.94
CA PHE A 160 -19.50 12.24 10.11
C PHE A 160 -20.39 13.34 10.70
N ILE A 161 -20.66 14.36 9.88
CA ILE A 161 -21.42 15.55 10.27
C ILE A 161 -22.63 15.69 9.33
N SER A 162 -23.80 15.95 9.92
CA SER A 162 -25.07 16.14 9.21
C SER A 162 -25.17 17.55 8.63
N GLU A 163 -24.28 17.88 7.68
CA GLU A 163 -24.30 19.11 6.90
C GLU A 163 -23.42 18.93 5.64
N SER A 164 -23.85 19.47 4.50
CA SER A 164 -23.04 19.57 3.27
C SER A 164 -23.45 20.71 2.33
N ARG A 165 -24.39 21.56 2.76
CA ARG A 165 -24.99 22.64 1.96
C ARG A 165 -24.58 24.01 2.46
N ASN A 166 -24.35 24.16 3.76
CA ASN A 166 -23.89 25.40 4.39
C ASN A 166 -22.37 25.50 4.35
N CYS A 167 -21.83 26.13 3.29
CA CYS A 167 -20.39 26.30 3.12
C CYS A 167 -19.72 27.02 4.30
N ALA A 168 -20.37 28.03 4.90
CA ALA A 168 -19.81 28.76 6.03
C ALA A 168 -19.65 27.87 7.27
N ALA A 169 -20.58 26.93 7.51
CA ALA A 169 -20.45 25.95 8.57
C ALA A 169 -19.31 24.97 8.30
N LEU A 170 -19.20 24.46 7.07
CA LEU A 170 -18.11 23.54 6.69
C LEU A 170 -16.73 24.21 6.79
N ASP A 171 -16.61 25.46 6.34
CA ASP A 171 -15.39 26.24 6.45
C ASP A 171 -14.98 26.46 7.91
N ALA A 172 -15.95 26.75 8.80
CA ALA A 172 -15.68 26.89 10.23
C ALA A 172 -15.18 25.58 10.86
N ILE A 173 -15.77 24.44 10.48
CA ILE A 173 -15.37 23.11 10.94
C ILE A 173 -13.96 22.76 10.45
N GLU A 174 -13.67 22.97 9.16
CA GLU A 174 -12.33 22.70 8.60
C GLU A 174 -11.27 23.63 9.18
N GLN A 175 -11.62 24.90 9.42
CA GLN A 175 -10.72 25.84 10.06
C GLN A 175 -10.39 25.40 11.50
N ALA A 176 -11.35 24.88 12.25
CA ALA A 176 -11.12 24.34 13.59
C ALA A 176 -10.13 23.16 13.58
N ALA A 177 -10.17 22.31 12.55
CA ALA A 177 -9.19 21.25 12.36
C ALA A 177 -7.79 21.83 12.07
N ARG A 178 -7.69 22.83 11.17
CA ARG A 178 -6.41 23.46 10.76
C ARG A 178 -5.69 24.18 11.89
N LEU A 179 -6.39 24.59 12.95
CA LEU A 179 -5.76 25.15 14.15
C LEU A 179 -4.95 24.11 14.94
N ASN A 180 -5.10 22.82 14.64
CA ASN A 180 -4.33 21.72 15.19
C ASN A 180 -3.38 21.15 14.11
N PRO A 181 -2.19 21.74 13.90
CA PRO A 181 -1.31 21.41 12.77
C PRO A 181 -0.77 19.98 12.80
N GLU A 182 -0.85 19.31 13.96
CA GLU A 182 -0.43 17.93 14.15
C GLU A 182 -1.47 16.91 13.65
N THR A 183 -2.69 17.35 13.29
CA THR A 183 -3.73 16.51 12.70
C THR A 183 -4.00 16.90 11.25
N VAL A 184 -4.02 15.92 10.35
CA VAL A 184 -4.23 16.14 8.91
C VAL A 184 -5.60 15.60 8.49
N ILE A 185 -6.39 16.44 7.82
CA ILE A 185 -7.55 15.97 7.04
C ILE A 185 -7.00 15.35 5.74
N VAL A 186 -7.01 14.02 5.65
CA VAL A 186 -6.52 13.29 4.47
C VAL A 186 -7.58 13.10 3.41
N ASN A 187 -8.87 13.19 3.77
CA ASN A 187 -9.98 13.08 2.84
C ASN A 187 -11.23 13.80 3.35
N LYS A 188 -12.00 14.38 2.43
CA LYS A 188 -13.34 14.96 2.65
C LYS A 188 -14.29 14.36 1.62
N PHE A 189 -15.34 13.68 2.09
CA PHE A 189 -16.45 13.24 1.25
C PHE A 189 -17.68 14.06 1.61
N GLU A 190 -18.15 14.89 0.69
CA GLU A 190 -19.28 15.81 0.86
C GLU A 190 -20.40 15.40 -0.10
N ASP A 191 -21.60 15.16 0.42
CA ASP A 191 -22.74 14.75 -0.40
C ASP A 191 -23.96 15.64 -0.12
N ARG A 192 -24.37 16.38 -1.15
CA ARG A 192 -25.45 17.39 -1.06
C ARG A 192 -26.83 16.77 -0.91
N ALA A 193 -27.08 15.60 -1.49
CA ALA A 193 -28.36 14.89 -1.38
C ALA A 193 -28.54 14.30 0.02
N TYR A 194 -27.48 13.66 0.53
CA TYR A 194 -27.44 13.12 1.89
C TYR A 194 -27.53 14.23 2.94
N ASN A 195 -27.11 15.44 2.58
CA ASN A 195 -26.84 16.54 3.50
C ASN A 195 -25.89 16.11 4.62
N ARG A 196 -24.78 15.47 4.25
CA ARG A 196 -23.82 14.88 5.16
C ARG A 196 -22.40 14.99 4.59
N VAL A 197 -21.45 15.31 5.46
CA VAL A 197 -20.01 15.33 5.16
C VAL A 197 -19.29 14.31 6.04
N ARG A 198 -18.25 13.69 5.49
CA ARG A 198 -17.31 12.83 6.22
C ARG A 198 -15.90 13.38 6.07
N TYR A 199 -15.28 13.71 7.19
CA TYR A 199 -13.86 14.01 7.28
C TYR A 199 -13.09 12.77 7.71
N THR A 200 -11.96 12.51 7.03
CA THR A 200 -10.99 11.49 7.46
C THR A 200 -9.76 12.22 7.98
N LEU A 201 -9.52 12.08 9.28
CA LEU A 201 -8.44 12.73 10.02
C LEU A 201 -7.39 11.69 10.40
N VAL A 202 -6.12 12.05 10.34
CA VAL A 202 -5.01 11.19 10.76
C VAL A 202 -4.05 11.99 11.64
N SER A 203 -3.69 11.42 12.78
CA SER A 203 -2.63 11.94 13.65
C SER A 203 -2.11 10.83 14.57
N TYR A 204 -1.09 11.13 15.36
CA TYR A 204 -0.51 10.22 16.31
C TYR A 204 -1.18 10.32 17.69
N VAL A 205 -0.97 9.31 18.52
CA VAL A 205 -1.25 9.32 19.96
C VAL A 205 0.05 9.02 20.68
N VAL A 206 0.36 9.82 21.70
CA VAL A 206 1.54 9.65 22.55
C VAL A 206 1.20 8.78 23.74
N GLN A 207 2.00 7.75 23.97
CA GLN A 207 1.89 6.86 25.12
C GLN A 207 2.95 7.15 26.17
N ASP A 208 2.65 6.83 27.43
CA ASP A 208 3.63 6.78 28.50
C ASP A 208 4.46 5.48 28.44
N THR A 209 5.40 5.36 29.37
CA THR A 209 6.25 4.18 29.51
C THR A 209 5.49 2.90 29.87
N THR A 210 4.20 2.98 30.21
CA THR A 210 3.33 1.84 30.49
C THR A 210 2.45 1.45 29.29
N GLY A 211 2.56 2.20 28.17
CA GLY A 211 1.69 2.03 27.00
C GLY A 211 0.35 2.76 27.11
N SER A 212 0.12 3.51 28.20
CA SER A 212 -1.11 4.26 28.40
C SER A 212 -1.04 5.58 27.64
N ALA A 213 -2.06 5.91 26.85
CA ALA A 213 -2.06 7.15 26.09
C ALA A 213 -2.20 8.38 27.01
N ILE A 214 -1.32 9.36 26.82
CA ILE A 214 -1.25 10.59 27.64
C ILE A 214 -1.77 11.80 26.85
N TYR A 215 -1.57 11.80 25.53
CA TYR A 215 -1.85 12.96 24.69
C TYR A 215 -2.19 12.55 23.25
N SER A 216 -3.19 13.20 22.67
CA SER A 216 -3.65 12.95 21.31
C SER A 216 -4.02 14.26 20.62
N PRO A 217 -3.21 14.76 19.67
CA PRO A 217 -3.62 15.85 18.78
C PRO A 217 -4.90 15.51 18.01
N LEU A 218 -5.12 14.23 17.72
CA LEU A 218 -6.34 13.75 17.06
C LEU A 218 -7.59 14.06 17.92
N GLN A 219 -7.51 13.83 19.23
CA GLN A 219 -8.58 14.15 20.18
C GLN A 219 -8.92 15.64 20.13
N GLN A 220 -7.89 16.50 20.20
CA GLN A 220 -8.06 17.95 20.20
C GLN A 220 -8.70 18.46 18.90
N ALA A 221 -8.22 17.97 17.76
CA ALA A 221 -8.76 18.32 16.46
C ALA A 221 -10.23 17.89 16.32
N VAL A 222 -10.56 16.65 16.71
CA VAL A 222 -11.94 16.15 16.70
C VAL A 222 -12.84 17.00 17.59
N LEU A 223 -12.43 17.30 18.83
CA LEU A 223 -13.21 18.14 19.75
C LEU A 223 -13.43 19.56 19.23
N ALA A 224 -12.42 20.16 18.60
CA ALA A 224 -12.54 21.48 17.98
C ALA A 224 -13.51 21.48 16.79
N MET A 225 -13.46 20.45 15.95
CA MET A 225 -14.41 20.28 14.84
C MET A 225 -15.84 20.05 15.35
N VAL A 226 -16.01 19.26 16.41
CA VAL A 226 -17.31 19.00 17.06
C VAL A 226 -17.90 20.30 17.63
N GLU A 227 -17.08 21.10 18.31
CA GLU A 227 -17.49 22.41 18.83
C GLU A 227 -17.96 23.34 17.71
N ALA A 228 -17.18 23.46 16.63
CA ALA A 228 -17.53 24.26 15.47
C ALA A 228 -18.84 23.78 14.83
N ALA A 229 -19.02 22.45 14.71
CA ALA A 229 -20.24 21.87 14.17
C ALA A 229 -21.47 22.20 15.03
N PHE A 230 -21.39 22.01 16.35
CA PHE A 230 -22.49 22.35 17.25
C PHE A 230 -22.77 23.86 17.36
N GLY A 231 -21.80 24.71 17.03
CA GLY A 231 -21.97 26.17 16.97
C GLY A 231 -22.58 26.67 15.66
N ALA A 232 -22.37 25.95 14.55
CA ALA A 232 -22.75 26.39 13.21
C ALA A 232 -23.98 25.69 12.62
N ILE A 233 -24.36 24.53 13.16
CA ILE A 233 -25.43 23.68 12.61
C ILE A 233 -26.53 23.50 13.65
N ASN A 234 -27.79 23.64 13.20
CA ASN A 234 -28.97 23.29 13.98
C ASN A 234 -29.69 22.10 13.31
N LEU A 235 -29.70 20.95 13.98
CA LEU A 235 -30.31 19.73 13.48
C LEU A 235 -31.83 19.84 13.27
N GLU A 236 -32.52 20.74 13.97
CA GLU A 236 -33.96 20.97 13.75
C GLU A 236 -34.27 21.51 12.35
N LEU A 237 -33.29 22.17 11.73
CA LEU A 237 -33.40 22.72 10.38
C LEU A 237 -32.84 21.75 9.32
N HIS A 238 -32.24 20.63 9.74
CA HIS A 238 -31.58 19.69 8.84
C HIS A 238 -32.59 18.86 8.05
N THR A 239 -32.38 18.80 6.73
CA THR A 239 -33.08 17.87 5.83
C THR A 239 -32.08 17.12 4.95
N GLY A 240 -32.26 15.81 4.78
CA GLY A 240 -31.36 14.98 3.98
C GLY A 240 -31.92 13.59 3.69
N THR A 241 -31.35 12.91 2.69
CA THR A 241 -31.75 11.54 2.34
C THR A 241 -31.00 10.48 3.16
N HIS A 242 -29.91 10.83 3.85
CA HIS A 242 -29.20 9.89 4.72
C HIS A 242 -29.76 9.95 6.15
N PRO A 243 -30.00 8.80 6.81
CA PRO A 243 -30.42 8.80 8.20
C PRO A 243 -29.37 9.44 9.11
N ARG A 244 -29.86 10.04 10.20
CA ARG A 244 -29.05 10.75 11.18
C ARG A 244 -29.81 10.95 12.48
N LEU A 245 -29.08 10.95 13.58
CA LEU A 245 -29.57 11.27 14.93
C LEU A 245 -28.86 12.48 15.55
N GLY A 246 -27.78 13.00 14.95
CA GLY A 246 -27.02 14.12 15.50
C GLY A 246 -26.45 15.06 14.44
N VAL A 247 -26.10 16.28 14.87
CA VAL A 247 -25.22 17.18 14.09
C VAL A 247 -23.90 16.48 13.84
N VAL A 248 -23.28 15.97 14.90
CA VAL A 248 -22.19 15.01 14.84
C VAL A 248 -22.80 13.63 15.03
N ASP A 249 -23.10 12.97 13.91
CA ASP A 249 -23.85 11.71 13.91
C ASP A 249 -22.97 10.54 14.36
N GLU A 250 -21.76 10.44 13.80
CA GLU A 250 -20.86 9.31 14.06
C GLU A 250 -19.39 9.76 14.10
N ILE A 251 -18.64 9.21 15.05
CA ILE A 251 -17.18 9.32 15.13
C ILE A 251 -16.60 7.91 15.22
N LEU A 252 -15.79 7.52 14.23
CA LEU A 252 -15.22 6.17 14.17
C LEU A 252 -13.69 6.21 14.12
N PHE A 253 -13.05 5.62 15.13
CA PHE A 253 -11.61 5.48 15.21
C PHE A 253 -11.14 4.15 14.64
N HIS A 254 -10.02 4.19 13.92
CA HIS A 254 -9.36 3.04 13.34
C HIS A 254 -7.88 3.03 13.72
N PRO A 255 -7.34 1.86 14.15
CA PRO A 255 -5.90 1.70 14.23
C PRO A 255 -5.26 1.80 12.85
N LEU A 256 -4.13 2.50 12.76
CA LEU A 256 -3.27 2.50 11.59
C LEU A 256 -1.86 2.03 11.97
N ALA A 257 -1.14 1.48 10.99
CA ALA A 257 0.22 0.97 11.19
C ALA A 257 0.29 0.01 12.39
N ARG A 258 1.11 0.32 13.39
CA ARG A 258 1.30 -0.48 14.60
C ARG A 258 0.27 -0.26 15.71
N ALA A 259 -0.70 0.63 15.51
CA ALA A 259 -1.68 0.92 16.55
C ALA A 259 -2.62 -0.27 16.79
N SER A 260 -2.98 -0.50 18.04
CA SER A 260 -3.91 -1.56 18.41
C SER A 260 -5.36 -1.07 18.36
N LEU A 261 -6.30 -2.02 18.23
CA LEU A 261 -7.72 -1.71 18.34
C LEU A 261 -8.08 -1.18 19.73
N ASP A 262 -7.36 -1.61 20.76
CA ASP A 262 -7.53 -1.13 22.14
C ASP A 262 -7.14 0.34 22.30
N GLU A 263 -6.09 0.80 21.62
CA GLU A 263 -5.71 2.22 21.59
C GLU A 263 -6.78 3.07 20.91
N ALA A 264 -7.35 2.59 19.80
CA ALA A 264 -8.48 3.25 19.14
C ALA A 264 -9.72 3.28 20.04
N ALA A 265 -9.99 2.19 20.78
CA ALA A 265 -11.09 2.10 21.72
C ALA A 265 -10.90 3.03 22.93
N TRP A 266 -9.67 3.14 23.44
CA TRP A 266 -9.32 4.09 24.49
C TRP A 266 -9.60 5.53 24.03
N LEU A 267 -9.12 5.92 22.85
CA LEU A 267 -9.32 7.28 22.34
C LEU A 267 -10.81 7.57 22.09
N SER A 268 -11.56 6.57 21.60
CA SER A 268 -13.01 6.67 21.43
C SER A 268 -13.72 7.00 22.74
N LYS A 269 -13.35 6.33 23.84
CA LYS A 269 -13.92 6.57 25.17
C LYS A 269 -13.54 7.96 25.70
N ALA A 270 -12.27 8.36 25.56
CA ALA A 270 -11.81 9.68 25.98
C ALA A 270 -12.56 10.81 25.26
N VAL A 271 -12.72 10.70 23.93
CA VAL A 271 -13.50 11.66 23.14
C VAL A 271 -14.98 11.65 23.53
N ALA A 272 -15.56 10.48 23.82
CA ALA A 272 -16.94 10.37 24.28
C ALA A 272 -17.18 11.10 25.60
N THR A 273 -16.33 10.87 26.60
CA THR A 273 -16.39 11.55 27.90
C THR A 273 -16.26 13.07 27.72
N ASP A 274 -15.33 13.54 26.89
CA ASP A 274 -15.15 14.97 26.65
C ASP A 274 -16.35 15.62 25.95
N ILE A 275 -16.91 14.95 24.94
CA ILE A 275 -18.08 15.45 24.20
C ILE A 275 -19.30 15.52 25.14
N ALA A 276 -19.54 14.47 25.90
CA ALA A 276 -20.63 14.40 26.87
C ALA A 276 -20.52 15.51 27.92
N ASN A 277 -19.34 15.67 28.54
CA ASN A 277 -19.12 16.66 29.59
C ASN A 277 -19.19 18.09 29.06
N ARG A 278 -18.57 18.36 27.90
CA ARG A 278 -18.46 19.73 27.37
C ARG A 278 -19.71 20.21 26.68
N PHE A 279 -20.39 19.34 25.93
CA PHE A 279 -21.52 19.73 25.08
C PHE A 279 -22.87 19.23 25.60
N GLN A 280 -22.89 18.43 26.67
CA GLN A 280 -24.11 17.92 27.30
C GLN A 280 -25.03 17.23 26.29
N VAL A 281 -24.45 16.36 25.45
CA VAL A 281 -25.16 15.56 24.47
C VAL A 281 -25.10 14.07 24.86
N PRO A 282 -26.15 13.28 24.59
CA PRO A 282 -26.10 11.83 24.77
C PRO A 282 -25.09 11.20 23.80
N VAL A 283 -24.18 10.39 24.33
CA VAL A 283 -23.18 9.66 23.55
C VAL A 283 -23.33 8.16 23.73
N PHE A 284 -23.42 7.43 22.61
CA PHE A 284 -23.48 5.97 22.60
C PHE A 284 -22.19 5.37 22.03
N LEU A 285 -21.56 4.50 22.80
CA LEU A 285 -20.36 3.76 22.41
C LEU A 285 -20.73 2.51 21.63
N TYR A 286 -19.89 2.11 20.69
CA TYR A 286 -20.09 0.86 19.94
C TYR A 286 -18.78 0.14 19.59
N ALA A 287 -18.91 -1.13 19.19
CA ALA A 287 -17.79 -2.02 18.85
C ALA A 287 -16.75 -2.05 19.98
N ALA A 288 -15.45 -1.97 19.68
CA ALA A 288 -14.40 -2.12 20.69
C ALA A 288 -14.44 -1.03 21.78
N ALA A 289 -15.09 0.11 21.51
CA ALA A 289 -15.28 1.16 22.51
C ALA A 289 -16.38 0.81 23.52
N HIS A 290 -17.36 -0.01 23.17
CA HIS A 290 -18.44 -0.39 24.08
C HIS A 290 -18.04 -1.57 24.97
N PRO A 291 -18.34 -1.59 26.28
CA PRO A 291 -17.89 -2.65 27.21
C PRO A 291 -18.29 -4.07 26.79
N THR A 292 -19.44 -4.23 26.14
CA THR A 292 -19.94 -5.52 25.62
C THR A 292 -19.70 -5.75 24.13
N GLY A 293 -19.01 -4.84 23.43
CA GLY A 293 -18.82 -4.95 21.98
C GLY A 293 -20.09 -4.67 21.15
N LYS A 294 -21.07 -3.92 21.69
CA LYS A 294 -22.38 -3.70 21.08
C LYS A 294 -22.25 -3.16 19.65
N ALA A 295 -22.95 -3.80 18.71
CA ALA A 295 -22.90 -3.40 17.31
C ALA A 295 -23.64 -2.07 17.07
N LEU A 296 -23.08 -1.20 16.21
CA LEU A 296 -23.69 0.08 15.85
C LEU A 296 -25.12 -0.07 15.30
N ASP A 297 -25.36 -1.11 14.49
CA ASP A 297 -26.70 -1.39 13.94
C ASP A 297 -27.74 -1.70 15.03
N THR A 298 -27.33 -2.31 16.13
CA THR A 298 -28.22 -2.57 17.28
C THR A 298 -28.65 -1.25 17.91
N ILE A 299 -27.70 -0.37 18.21
CA ILE A 299 -27.95 0.96 18.79
C ILE A 299 -28.84 1.79 17.86
N ARG A 300 -28.51 1.82 16.56
CA ARG A 300 -29.30 2.52 15.54
C ARG A 300 -30.76 2.06 15.51
N ARG A 301 -31.03 0.76 15.68
CA ARG A 301 -32.42 0.24 15.71
C ARG A 301 -33.17 0.63 16.97
N GLU A 302 -32.53 0.51 18.13
CA GLU A 302 -33.10 0.90 19.43
C GLU A 302 -33.45 2.39 19.44
N LEU A 303 -32.61 3.22 18.83
CA LEU A 303 -32.82 4.65 18.67
C LEU A 303 -33.64 5.04 17.43
N GLY A 304 -34.26 4.09 16.72
CA GLY A 304 -35.14 4.39 15.59
C GLY A 304 -34.49 5.02 14.35
N TYR A 305 -33.16 4.96 14.21
CA TYR A 305 -32.35 5.60 13.16
C TYR A 305 -32.86 5.35 11.72
N TYR A 306 -33.35 4.14 11.42
CA TYR A 306 -33.79 3.74 10.07
C TYR A 306 -35.25 4.07 9.74
N ARG A 307 -35.93 4.87 10.55
CA ARG A 307 -37.33 5.28 10.32
C ARG A 307 -37.36 6.71 9.77
N PRO A 308 -37.47 6.93 8.44
CA PRO A 308 -37.61 8.27 7.89
C PRO A 308 -38.91 8.90 8.38
N ASN A 309 -38.86 10.19 8.66
CA ASN A 309 -39.99 10.95 9.22
C ASN A 309 -40.60 11.94 8.21
N PHE A 310 -40.03 12.03 7.00
CA PHE A 310 -40.45 12.99 5.99
C PHE A 310 -40.49 12.34 4.60
N MET A 311 -41.59 12.55 3.87
CA MET A 311 -41.82 12.07 2.49
C MET A 311 -41.45 10.59 2.24
N GLY A 312 -41.57 9.72 3.24
CA GLY A 312 -41.37 8.27 3.15
C GLY A 312 -39.92 7.78 2.99
N ASN A 313 -38.99 8.65 2.59
CA ASN A 313 -37.59 8.32 2.28
C ASN A 313 -36.59 9.43 2.64
N GLN A 314 -37.05 10.49 3.30
CA GLN A 314 -36.22 11.61 3.75
C GLN A 314 -36.31 11.79 5.27
N TRP A 315 -35.30 12.45 5.79
CA TRP A 315 -35.24 12.83 7.19
C TRP A 315 -35.25 14.36 7.30
N ALA A 316 -36.14 14.91 8.13
CA ALA A 316 -36.29 16.34 8.33
C ALA A 316 -36.45 16.69 9.81
N GLY A 317 -35.65 17.61 10.33
CA GLY A 317 -35.70 18.06 11.71
C GLY A 317 -35.49 16.96 12.77
N TRP A 318 -35.87 17.26 14.00
CA TRP A 318 -35.75 16.38 15.16
C TRP A 318 -36.96 15.46 15.33
N THR A 319 -36.72 14.19 15.67
CA THR A 319 -37.77 13.14 15.64
C THR A 319 -37.82 12.27 16.87
N MET A 320 -36.84 12.38 17.77
CA MET A 320 -36.75 11.56 18.96
C MET A 320 -37.38 12.28 20.15
N PRO A 321 -37.82 11.55 21.18
CA PRO A 321 -38.26 12.19 22.41
C PRO A 321 -37.13 13.01 23.03
N ASP A 322 -37.49 14.08 23.74
CA ASP A 322 -36.51 14.92 24.46
C ASP A 322 -35.81 14.14 25.59
N MET A 323 -36.38 13.01 26.02
CA MET A 323 -35.75 12.08 26.96
C MET A 323 -35.67 10.68 26.35
N LEU A 324 -34.46 10.13 26.29
CA LEU A 324 -34.20 8.80 25.76
C LEU A 324 -34.66 7.71 26.73
N LEU A 325 -35.30 6.67 26.19
CA LEU A 325 -35.61 5.44 26.93
C LEU A 325 -34.35 4.61 27.15
N GLU A 326 -33.46 4.58 26.15
CA GLU A 326 -32.16 3.94 26.26
C GLU A 326 -31.18 4.86 26.97
N LYS A 327 -30.48 4.32 27.96
CA LYS A 327 -29.47 5.07 28.70
C LYS A 327 -28.22 5.24 27.82
N PRO A 328 -27.73 6.47 27.58
CA PRO A 328 -26.47 6.68 26.88
C PRO A 328 -25.30 6.17 27.71
N ASP A 329 -24.20 5.80 27.04
CA ASP A 329 -22.97 5.38 27.70
C ASP A 329 -22.30 6.56 28.42
N GLU A 330 -22.33 7.74 27.80
CA GLU A 330 -21.81 8.99 28.34
C GLU A 330 -22.81 10.13 28.11
N GLY A 331 -22.89 11.08 29.06
CA GLY A 331 -23.76 12.26 28.95
C GLY A 331 -25.20 12.07 29.43
N PRO A 332 -26.06 13.10 29.29
CA PRO A 332 -27.43 13.08 29.78
C PRO A 332 -28.35 12.25 28.88
N SER A 333 -29.42 11.67 29.44
CA SER A 333 -30.53 11.09 28.68
C SER A 333 -31.44 12.16 28.04
N GLU A 334 -31.34 13.40 28.49
CA GLU A 334 -32.01 14.54 27.87
C GLU A 334 -31.29 14.91 26.57
N VAL A 335 -32.06 15.16 25.51
CA VAL A 335 -31.52 15.43 24.18
C VAL A 335 -31.79 16.86 23.76
N SER A 336 -30.71 17.60 23.48
CA SER A 336 -30.81 18.88 22.81
C SER A 336 -31.24 18.69 21.35
N ARG A 337 -32.47 19.06 20.99
CA ARG A 337 -33.01 18.94 19.62
C ARG A 337 -32.10 19.52 18.54
N ALA A 338 -31.43 20.63 18.84
CA ALA A 338 -30.51 21.31 17.92
C ALA A 338 -29.20 20.55 17.67
N ARG A 339 -28.81 19.62 18.57
CA ARG A 339 -27.52 18.90 18.53
C ARG A 339 -27.71 17.40 18.27
N GLY A 340 -28.75 16.80 18.85
CA GLY A 340 -29.09 15.39 18.73
C GLY A 340 -28.17 14.47 19.56
N ILE A 341 -27.92 13.27 19.03
CA ILE A 341 -27.18 12.16 19.65
C ILE A 341 -25.90 11.90 18.86
N THR A 342 -24.80 11.61 19.56
CA THR A 342 -23.53 11.25 18.92
C THR A 342 -23.19 9.78 19.16
N MET A 343 -22.83 9.05 18.11
CA MET A 343 -22.36 7.66 18.21
C MET A 343 -20.85 7.60 18.03
N ILE A 344 -20.13 6.92 18.93
CA ILE A 344 -18.66 6.85 18.88
C ILE A 344 -18.18 5.41 19.00
N GLY A 345 -17.22 5.01 18.17
CA GLY A 345 -16.73 3.63 18.22
C GLY A 345 -15.31 3.48 17.72
N ALA A 346 -14.78 2.28 17.96
CA ALA A 346 -13.50 1.83 17.45
C ALA A 346 -13.67 0.51 16.71
N ARG A 347 -13.11 0.43 15.50
CA ARG A 347 -13.15 -0.77 14.64
C ARG A 347 -11.84 -0.95 13.89
N PRO A 348 -11.53 -2.19 13.46
CA PRO A 348 -10.62 -2.41 12.33
C PRO A 348 -11.02 -1.57 11.11
N TRP A 349 -10.14 -1.47 10.12
CA TRP A 349 -10.39 -0.61 8.96
C TRP A 349 -11.67 -1.00 8.21
N VAL A 350 -12.54 -0.02 7.98
CA VAL A 350 -13.80 -0.18 7.25
C VAL A 350 -13.75 0.62 5.94
N ALA A 351 -14.06 -0.01 4.82
CA ALA A 351 -14.21 0.70 3.53
C ALA A 351 -15.68 1.14 3.33
N LEU A 352 -15.86 2.35 2.80
CA LEU A 352 -17.17 2.90 2.46
C LEU A 352 -17.26 3.08 0.95
N TYR A 353 -18.31 2.54 0.35
CA TYR A 353 -18.48 2.52 -1.09
C TYR A 353 -19.95 2.70 -1.46
N ASN A 354 -20.27 3.62 -2.36
CA ASN A 354 -21.64 3.85 -2.82
C ASN A 354 -21.80 3.34 -4.26
N ILE A 355 -22.89 2.63 -4.52
CA ILE A 355 -23.24 2.13 -5.86
C ILE A 355 -24.44 2.92 -6.38
N PRO A 356 -24.28 3.75 -7.42
CA PRO A 356 -25.41 4.38 -8.08
C PRO A 356 -26.24 3.35 -8.85
N ILE A 357 -27.56 3.48 -8.71
CA ILE A 357 -28.58 2.74 -9.45
C ILE A 357 -29.38 3.77 -10.26
N LEU A 358 -29.37 3.63 -11.59
CA LEU A 358 -30.23 4.41 -12.47
C LEU A 358 -31.65 3.85 -12.42
N SER A 359 -32.32 4.12 -11.31
CA SER A 359 -33.72 3.81 -11.06
C SER A 359 -34.30 4.86 -10.13
N THR A 360 -35.46 5.39 -10.49
CA THR A 360 -36.28 6.26 -9.65
C THR A 360 -37.06 5.46 -8.60
N ASP A 361 -37.13 4.13 -8.75
CA ASP A 361 -37.81 3.26 -7.79
C ASP A 361 -36.91 2.91 -6.60
N PHE A 362 -37.08 3.68 -5.51
CA PHE A 362 -36.45 3.44 -4.21
C PHE A 362 -36.71 2.03 -3.65
N SER A 363 -37.83 1.40 -4.01
CA SER A 363 -38.15 0.05 -3.56
C SER A 363 -37.14 -0.97 -4.08
N VAL A 364 -36.58 -0.75 -5.28
CA VAL A 364 -35.54 -1.59 -5.89
C VAL A 364 -34.23 -1.46 -5.12
N ALA A 365 -33.75 -0.24 -4.89
CA ALA A 365 -32.55 0.01 -4.09
C ALA A 365 -32.63 -0.62 -2.69
N ARG A 366 -33.79 -0.52 -2.02
CA ARG A 366 -34.03 -1.14 -0.71
C ARG A 366 -34.09 -2.67 -0.76
N ARG A 367 -34.52 -3.28 -1.87
CA ARG A 367 -34.49 -4.74 -2.05
C ARG A 367 -33.05 -5.21 -2.26
N ILE A 368 -32.31 -4.58 -3.17
CA ILE A 368 -30.92 -4.93 -3.46
C ILE A 368 -30.05 -4.74 -2.21
N ALA A 369 -30.19 -3.61 -1.51
CA ALA A 369 -29.50 -3.39 -0.26
C ALA A 369 -29.74 -4.55 0.71
N ARG A 370 -31.00 -4.94 0.97
CA ARG A 370 -31.33 -6.08 1.83
C ARG A 370 -30.68 -7.39 1.38
N MET A 371 -30.68 -7.68 0.09
CA MET A 371 -30.08 -8.92 -0.44
C MET A 371 -28.56 -8.96 -0.33
N VAL A 372 -27.89 -7.81 -0.45
CA VAL A 372 -26.43 -7.69 -0.32
C VAL A 372 -25.99 -7.67 1.14
N ASN A 373 -26.83 -7.13 2.03
CA ASN A 373 -26.55 -7.01 3.44
C ASN A 373 -26.35 -8.38 4.10
N ALA A 374 -25.29 -8.54 4.91
CA ALA A 374 -25.03 -9.75 5.68
C ALA A 374 -26.26 -10.21 6.48
N ARG A 375 -27.01 -9.27 7.06
CA ARG A 375 -28.21 -9.57 7.85
C ARG A 375 -29.38 -10.11 7.01
N GLY A 376 -29.44 -9.76 5.73
CA GLY A 376 -30.45 -10.28 4.80
C GLY A 376 -30.06 -11.62 4.18
N GLY A 377 -29.00 -12.27 4.67
CA GLY A 377 -28.44 -13.48 4.08
C GLY A 377 -27.50 -13.22 2.90
N GLY A 378 -27.09 -11.96 2.70
CA GLY A 378 -26.16 -11.53 1.67
C GLY A 378 -24.69 -11.76 2.01
N LEU A 379 -23.82 -10.88 1.52
CA LEU A 379 -22.38 -11.00 1.68
C LEU A 379 -21.98 -10.87 3.16
N PRO A 380 -21.24 -11.84 3.73
CA PRO A 380 -20.66 -11.73 5.07
C PRO A 380 -19.84 -10.45 5.18
N THR A 381 -19.86 -9.79 6.34
CA THR A 381 -19.12 -8.53 6.63
C THR A 381 -19.55 -7.28 5.83
N VAL A 382 -20.61 -7.36 5.01
CA VAL A 382 -21.14 -6.19 4.28
C VAL A 382 -22.41 -5.66 4.95
N GLN A 383 -22.43 -4.35 5.23
CA GLN A 383 -23.63 -3.62 5.60
C GLN A 383 -24.01 -2.67 4.47
N THR A 384 -25.29 -2.59 4.16
CA THR A 384 -25.80 -1.77 3.06
C THR A 384 -27.06 -1.02 3.45
N LEU A 385 -27.28 0.12 2.79
CA LEU A 385 -28.47 0.91 2.89
C LEU A 385 -28.85 1.44 1.50
N GLY A 386 -30.10 1.23 1.09
CA GLY A 386 -30.64 1.87 -0.10
C GLY A 386 -31.05 3.30 0.23
N LEU A 387 -30.63 4.26 -0.59
CA LEU A 387 -30.87 5.70 -0.43
C LEU A 387 -31.39 6.31 -1.73
N VAL A 388 -32.13 7.40 -1.62
CA VAL A 388 -32.44 8.27 -2.76
C VAL A 388 -31.31 9.28 -2.93
N HIS A 389 -30.86 9.49 -4.16
CA HIS A 389 -29.75 10.38 -4.49
C HIS A 389 -30.14 11.22 -5.71
N GLY A 390 -30.39 12.52 -5.53
CA GLY A 390 -30.87 13.41 -6.61
C GLY A 390 -32.36 13.22 -6.95
N GLU A 391 -32.82 13.88 -8.02
CA GLU A 391 -34.23 13.83 -8.46
C GLU A 391 -34.60 12.50 -9.15
N ASP A 392 -33.63 11.85 -9.82
CA ASP A 392 -33.89 10.68 -10.66
C ASP A 392 -33.03 9.44 -10.39
N SER A 393 -32.29 9.39 -9.27
CA SER A 393 -31.42 8.23 -8.97
C SER A 393 -31.51 7.72 -7.53
N THR A 394 -31.14 6.45 -7.37
CA THR A 394 -31.02 5.78 -6.08
C THR A 394 -29.61 5.25 -5.92
N GLU A 395 -29.18 5.02 -4.69
CA GLU A 395 -27.85 4.51 -4.37
C GLU A 395 -27.92 3.39 -3.36
N ILE A 396 -26.97 2.46 -3.42
CA ILE A 396 -26.67 1.55 -2.32
C ILE A 396 -25.40 2.05 -1.64
N ALA A 397 -25.55 2.64 -0.45
CA ALA A 397 -24.42 2.93 0.41
C ALA A 397 -23.97 1.61 1.08
N CYS A 398 -22.71 1.24 0.88
CA CYS A 398 -22.11 0.02 1.39
C CYS A 398 -20.99 0.35 2.39
N MET A 399 -20.97 -0.41 3.48
CA MET A 399 -19.93 -0.42 4.49
C MET A 399 -19.35 -1.84 4.57
N LEU A 400 -18.06 -1.96 4.24
CA LEU A 400 -17.33 -3.22 4.24
C LEU A 400 -16.57 -3.32 5.57
N LEU A 401 -17.07 -4.15 6.48
CA LEU A 401 -16.63 -4.18 7.89
C LEU A 401 -15.23 -4.79 8.06
N GLU A 402 -14.92 -5.79 7.24
CA GLU A 402 -13.64 -6.49 7.25
C GLU A 402 -13.31 -6.89 5.81
N PRO A 403 -12.86 -5.95 4.96
CA PRO A 403 -12.64 -6.22 3.54
C PRO A 403 -11.64 -7.37 3.27
N ASN A 404 -10.88 -7.80 4.28
CA ASN A 404 -9.92 -8.89 4.23
C ASN A 404 -10.45 -10.24 4.79
N GLN A 405 -11.66 -10.32 5.37
CA GLN A 405 -12.13 -11.51 6.12
C GLN A 405 -13.28 -12.29 5.47
N ILE A 406 -13.74 -11.93 4.28
CA ILE A 406 -14.75 -12.73 3.52
C ILE A 406 -14.20 -14.14 3.12
N GLY A 407 -12.95 -14.48 3.45
CA GLY A 407 -12.35 -15.79 3.19
C GLY A 407 -11.73 -16.54 4.38
N ALA A 408 -11.94 -16.13 5.63
CA ALA A 408 -11.12 -16.65 6.73
C ALA A 408 -11.91 -17.05 7.99
N ASP A 409 -12.69 -18.13 7.91
CA ASP A 409 -13.17 -18.86 9.09
C ASP A 409 -12.28 -20.09 9.35
N ARG A 410 -11.37 -19.98 10.33
CA ARG A 410 -11.12 -20.93 11.43
C ARG A 410 -9.71 -20.79 12.02
N VAL A 411 -9.68 -20.98 13.34
CA VAL A 411 -8.56 -21.36 14.22
C VAL A 411 -7.95 -20.21 15.03
N GLN A 412 -8.27 -20.21 16.33
CA GLN A 412 -7.40 -19.73 17.39
C GLN A 412 -6.83 -20.93 18.17
N ASN A 413 -5.65 -20.72 18.76
CA ASN A 413 -5.01 -21.46 19.85
C ASN A 413 -4.14 -22.70 19.53
N GLN A 414 -3.24 -22.61 18.54
CA GLN A 414 -2.01 -23.46 18.47
C GLN A 414 -0.77 -22.65 18.00
N ASP A 415 -0.69 -21.39 18.43
CA ASP A 415 -0.24 -20.21 17.65
C ASP A 415 1.26 -19.90 17.56
N LYS A 416 2.16 -20.90 17.55
CA LYS A 416 3.59 -20.63 17.24
C LYS A 416 4.15 -21.42 16.07
N LYS A 417 3.70 -22.66 15.83
CA LYS A 417 4.17 -23.48 14.70
C LYS A 417 3.35 -23.27 13.42
N LYS A 418 2.04 -23.03 13.54
CA LYS A 418 1.12 -22.76 12.42
C LYS A 418 1.30 -21.37 11.79
N THR A 419 1.75 -20.38 12.56
CA THR A 419 2.01 -19.01 12.10
C THR A 419 3.20 -18.95 11.12
N ILE A 420 4.18 -19.85 11.30
CA ILE A 420 5.34 -20.02 10.41
C ILE A 420 4.89 -20.62 9.06
N GLU A 421 4.01 -21.61 9.10
CA GLU A 421 3.48 -22.26 7.90
C GLU A 421 2.47 -21.40 7.14
N GLN A 422 1.93 -20.32 7.71
CA GLN A 422 0.94 -19.46 7.05
C GLN A 422 1.50 -18.13 6.53
N SER A 423 2.74 -17.79 6.88
CA SER A 423 3.36 -16.50 6.48
C SER A 423 3.86 -16.53 5.04
N VAL A 424 3.62 -15.45 4.30
CA VAL A 424 4.15 -15.20 2.96
C VAL A 424 5.34 -14.26 3.12
N LEU A 425 6.56 -14.79 2.96
CA LEU A 425 7.80 -14.06 3.20
C LEU A 425 8.64 -14.01 1.94
N LEU A 426 9.30 -12.88 1.71
CA LEU A 426 10.34 -12.77 0.69
C LEU A 426 11.68 -12.52 1.35
N CYS A 427 12.71 -13.12 0.77
CA CYS A 427 14.09 -12.82 1.06
C CYS A 427 14.69 -12.02 -0.09
N CYS A 428 15.43 -10.96 0.23
CA CYS A 428 16.22 -10.20 -0.71
C CYS A 428 17.71 -10.34 -0.34
N LYS A 429 18.52 -10.77 -1.29
CA LYS A 429 19.99 -10.75 -1.18
C LYS A 429 20.49 -9.58 -2.02
N ILE A 430 20.95 -8.53 -1.36
CA ILE A 430 21.55 -7.36 -2.00
C ILE A 430 23.07 -7.44 -1.90
N PHE A 431 23.74 -7.31 -3.05
CA PHE A 431 25.18 -7.37 -3.16
C PHE A 431 25.75 -6.00 -3.50
N ILE A 432 26.62 -5.48 -2.64
CA ILE A 432 27.19 -4.14 -2.76
C ILE A 432 28.70 -4.26 -2.88
N SER A 433 29.28 -3.56 -3.86
CA SER A 433 30.72 -3.51 -4.14
C SER A 433 31.44 -2.59 -3.14
N GLU A 434 31.44 -2.97 -1.87
CA GLU A 434 32.19 -2.34 -0.78
C GLU A 434 32.23 -3.28 0.44
N SER A 435 33.37 -3.38 1.12
CA SER A 435 33.48 -4.03 2.44
C SER A 435 34.56 -3.43 3.35
N ARG A 436 35.28 -2.40 2.88
CA ARG A 436 36.42 -1.78 3.55
C ARG A 436 36.05 -0.44 4.18
N ASN A 437 35.11 0.29 3.58
CA ASN A 437 34.62 1.57 4.08
C ASN A 437 33.52 1.37 5.12
N ARG A 438 33.90 1.34 6.40
CA ARG A 438 32.96 1.13 7.51
C ARG A 438 31.85 2.18 7.58
N GLY A 439 32.17 3.45 7.32
CA GLY A 439 31.17 4.52 7.34
C GLY A 439 30.08 4.34 6.26
N ALA A 440 30.46 3.86 5.08
CA ALA A 440 29.50 3.51 4.03
C ALA A 440 28.63 2.32 4.43
N LEU A 441 29.22 1.25 4.97
CA LEU A 441 28.47 0.07 5.43
C LEU A 441 27.49 0.41 6.55
N ASP A 442 27.92 1.20 7.54
CA ASP A 442 27.07 1.61 8.65
C ASP A 442 25.91 2.50 8.17
N ALA A 443 26.15 3.39 7.18
CA ALA A 443 25.09 4.20 6.56
C ALA A 443 24.06 3.34 5.82
N ILE A 444 24.52 2.32 5.08
CA ILE A 444 23.65 1.37 4.37
C ILE A 444 22.81 0.54 5.36
N GLU A 445 23.42 0.01 6.42
CA GLU A 445 22.71 -0.76 7.44
C GLU A 445 21.71 0.10 8.22
N GLN A 446 22.06 1.35 8.51
CA GLN A 446 21.18 2.29 9.19
C GLN A 446 19.96 2.67 8.33
N ALA A 447 20.10 2.69 7.01
CA ALA A 447 18.98 2.96 6.10
C ALA A 447 17.89 1.88 6.19
N THR A 448 18.26 0.62 6.40
CA THR A 448 17.30 -0.48 6.62
C THR A 448 16.55 -0.33 7.94
N ARG A 449 17.22 0.18 9.00
CA ARG A 449 16.61 0.34 10.34
C ARG A 449 15.45 1.33 10.38
N LEU A 450 15.30 2.17 9.35
CA LEU A 450 14.14 3.05 9.20
C LEU A 450 12.85 2.26 8.88
N ASN A 451 12.97 0.99 8.52
CA ASN A 451 11.86 0.09 8.25
C ASN A 451 11.92 -1.11 9.22
N PRO A 452 11.27 -1.05 10.39
CA PRO A 452 11.37 -2.09 11.41
C PRO A 452 10.77 -3.43 10.96
N GLU A 453 9.96 -3.43 9.91
CA GLU A 453 9.31 -4.63 9.37
C GLU A 453 10.22 -5.42 8.42
N THR A 454 11.35 -4.83 7.99
CA THR A 454 12.40 -5.52 7.23
C THR A 454 13.64 -5.75 8.09
N VAL A 455 14.06 -7.01 8.19
CA VAL A 455 15.18 -7.39 9.05
C VAL A 455 16.37 -7.87 8.21
N ILE A 456 17.57 -7.35 8.52
CA ILE A 456 18.84 -7.94 8.08
C ILE A 456 19.07 -9.21 8.91
N VAL A 457 18.84 -10.37 8.33
CA VAL A 457 19.01 -11.68 9.01
C VAL A 457 20.43 -12.21 8.90
N ASN A 458 21.18 -11.76 7.90
CA ASN A 458 22.58 -12.13 7.69
C ASN A 458 23.34 -11.02 6.95
N LYS A 459 24.65 -10.95 7.22
CA LYS A 459 25.61 -10.10 6.53
C LYS A 459 26.85 -10.94 6.23
N PHE A 460 27.18 -11.09 4.95
CA PHE A 460 28.44 -11.68 4.53
C PHE A 460 29.35 -10.56 3.98
N GLU A 461 30.43 -10.27 4.69
CA GLU A 461 31.37 -9.21 4.38
C GLU A 461 32.73 -9.83 4.07
N ASP A 462 33.26 -9.60 2.87
CA ASP A 462 34.57 -10.12 2.49
C ASP A 462 35.50 -9.02 1.99
N ARG A 463 36.65 -8.86 2.68
CA ARG A 463 37.59 -7.78 2.46
C ARG A 463 38.44 -7.97 1.19
N ALA A 464 38.73 -9.21 0.80
CA ALA A 464 39.49 -9.52 -0.42
C ALA A 464 38.62 -9.26 -1.65
N TYR A 465 37.37 -9.76 -1.63
CA TYR A 465 36.36 -9.50 -2.65
C TYR A 465 36.02 -8.02 -2.78
N ASN A 466 36.18 -7.27 -1.69
CA ASN A 466 35.66 -5.91 -1.53
C ASN A 466 34.16 -5.85 -1.87
N ARG A 467 33.41 -6.79 -1.29
CA ARG A 467 31.98 -6.96 -1.55
C ARG A 467 31.29 -7.40 -0.26
N VAL A 468 30.14 -6.80 0.00
CA VAL A 468 29.23 -7.19 1.08
C VAL A 468 27.93 -7.70 0.49
N ARG A 469 27.34 -8.69 1.14
CA ARG A 469 25.98 -9.14 0.88
C ARG A 469 25.15 -8.99 2.14
N TYR A 470 24.00 -8.34 2.01
CA TYR A 470 22.98 -8.32 3.05
C TYR A 470 21.83 -9.24 2.64
N THR A 471 21.40 -10.08 3.58
CA THR A 471 20.21 -10.92 3.44
C THR A 471 19.11 -10.28 4.27
N LEU A 472 18.09 -9.78 3.58
CA LEU A 472 16.93 -9.07 4.14
C LEU A 472 15.70 -9.95 4.05
N VAL A 473 14.83 -9.90 5.06
CA VAL A 473 13.54 -10.60 5.04
C VAL A 473 12.42 -9.69 5.51
N SER A 474 11.28 -9.79 4.85
CA SER A 474 10.02 -9.19 5.26
C SER A 474 8.85 -10.01 4.73
N TYR A 475 7.67 -9.73 5.25
CA TYR A 475 6.43 -10.29 4.72
C TYR A 475 5.99 -9.62 3.42
N VAL A 476 5.10 -10.31 2.72
CA VAL A 476 4.31 -9.78 1.59
C VAL A 476 2.87 -9.73 2.02
N VAL A 477 2.23 -8.59 1.74
CA VAL A 477 0.78 -8.48 1.78
C VAL A 477 0.27 -8.91 0.42
N GLN A 478 -0.53 -9.97 0.44
CA GLN A 478 -1.31 -10.41 -0.71
C GLN A 478 -2.70 -9.76 -0.64
N ASP A 479 -3.31 -9.53 -1.80
CA ASP A 479 -4.74 -9.28 -1.89
C ASP A 479 -5.54 -10.57 -1.70
N ILE A 480 -6.86 -10.46 -1.74
CA ILE A 480 -7.79 -11.58 -1.56
C ILE A 480 -7.70 -12.65 -2.66
N THR A 481 -7.07 -12.35 -3.80
CA THR A 481 -6.82 -13.30 -4.89
C THR A 481 -5.45 -13.99 -4.77
N GLY A 482 -4.67 -13.63 -3.74
CA GLY A 482 -3.32 -14.15 -3.53
C GLY A 482 -2.24 -13.38 -4.30
N ASN A 483 -2.57 -12.25 -4.94
CA ASN A 483 -1.58 -11.45 -5.65
C ASN A 483 -0.84 -10.54 -4.67
N ALA A 484 0.48 -10.47 -4.77
CA ALA A 484 1.28 -9.54 -3.98
C ALA A 484 0.92 -8.07 -4.31
N ILE A 485 0.60 -7.28 -3.29
CA ILE A 485 0.26 -5.85 -3.41
C ILE A 485 1.24 -4.93 -2.69
N TYR A 486 1.92 -5.44 -1.65
CA TYR A 486 2.85 -4.63 -0.87
C TYR A 486 3.88 -5.50 -0.16
N SER A 487 5.11 -5.00 -0.06
CA SER A 487 6.10 -5.54 0.86
C SER A 487 6.95 -4.39 1.43
N PRO A 488 7.16 -4.32 2.75
CA PRO A 488 8.11 -3.38 3.36
C PRO A 488 9.54 -3.50 2.77
N LEU A 489 9.88 -4.69 2.26
CA LEU A 489 11.16 -5.00 1.63
C LEU A 489 11.50 -4.04 0.48
N GLN A 490 10.50 -3.56 -0.29
CA GLN A 490 10.70 -2.61 -1.38
C GLN A 490 11.36 -1.33 -0.89
N GLN A 491 10.77 -0.70 0.13
CA GLN A 491 11.25 0.58 0.67
C GLN A 491 12.59 0.42 1.38
N ALA A 492 12.78 -0.68 2.09
CA ALA A 492 14.05 -0.98 2.75
C ALA A 492 15.20 -1.14 1.73
N VAL A 493 14.96 -1.88 0.62
CA VAL A 493 15.94 -2.04 -0.45
C VAL A 493 16.24 -0.69 -1.11
N LEU A 494 15.22 0.12 -1.43
CA LEU A 494 15.41 1.44 -2.02
C LEU A 494 16.24 2.38 -1.12
N ALA A 495 16.01 2.35 0.19
CA ALA A 495 16.77 3.14 1.15
C ALA A 495 18.24 2.68 1.23
N MET A 496 18.51 1.38 1.21
CA MET A 496 19.87 0.84 1.16
C MET A 496 20.59 1.21 -0.14
N VAL A 497 19.89 1.14 -1.28
CA VAL A 497 20.43 1.51 -2.59
C VAL A 497 20.77 3.01 -2.63
N GLU A 498 19.88 3.87 -2.12
CA GLU A 498 20.14 5.30 -1.99
C GLU A 498 21.39 5.59 -1.14
N ALA A 499 21.48 4.95 0.02
CA ALA A 499 22.65 5.09 0.90
C ALA A 499 23.93 4.60 0.22
N ALA A 500 23.89 3.48 -0.49
CA ALA A 500 25.03 2.94 -1.20
C ALA A 500 25.51 3.87 -2.32
N PHE A 501 24.59 4.36 -3.16
CA PHE A 501 24.93 5.32 -4.22
C PHE A 501 25.38 6.70 -3.70
N GLY A 502 25.00 7.06 -2.47
CA GLY A 502 25.45 8.29 -1.82
C GLY A 502 26.82 8.16 -1.15
N ALA A 503 27.20 6.95 -0.72
CA ALA A 503 28.41 6.72 0.10
C ALA A 503 29.57 6.08 -0.66
N ILE A 504 29.31 5.43 -1.79
CA ILE A 504 30.31 4.64 -2.53
C ILE A 504 30.46 5.21 -3.94
N ASN A 505 31.71 5.35 -4.39
CA ASN A 505 32.05 5.66 -5.78
C ASN A 505 32.77 4.47 -6.41
N LEU A 506 32.14 3.84 -7.40
CA LEU A 506 32.67 2.68 -8.11
C LEU A 506 34.00 2.96 -8.84
N GLU A 507 34.27 4.21 -9.24
CA GLU A 507 35.54 4.59 -9.88
C GLU A 507 36.74 4.40 -8.94
N LEU A 508 36.50 4.44 -7.63
CA LEU A 508 37.52 4.25 -6.59
C LEU A 508 37.54 2.80 -6.06
N HIS A 509 36.60 1.95 -6.49
CA HIS A 509 36.49 0.58 -6.02
C HIS A 509 37.57 -0.32 -6.62
N SER A 510 38.14 -1.21 -5.81
CA SER A 510 38.94 -2.34 -6.27
C SER A 510 38.69 -3.59 -5.45
N GLY A 511 38.63 -4.76 -6.10
CA GLY A 511 38.39 -6.04 -5.43
C GLY A 511 38.73 -7.25 -6.31
N THR A 512 38.82 -8.44 -5.69
CA THR A 512 39.07 -9.70 -6.42
C THR A 512 37.79 -10.32 -6.95
N HIS A 513 36.60 -9.87 -6.51
CA HIS A 513 35.33 -10.35 -7.04
C HIS A 513 34.85 -9.49 -8.23
N PRO A 514 34.36 -10.10 -9.32
CA PRO A 514 33.74 -9.38 -10.41
C PRO A 514 32.59 -8.46 -9.98
N ARG A 515 32.42 -7.34 -10.68
CA ARG A 515 31.33 -6.37 -10.45
C ARG A 515 31.13 -5.42 -11.62
N LEU A 516 29.90 -4.96 -11.81
CA LEU A 516 29.48 -3.92 -12.76
C LEU A 516 28.85 -2.70 -12.08
N GLY A 517 28.49 -2.77 -10.79
CA GLY A 517 27.83 -1.67 -10.09
C GLY A 517 28.24 -1.52 -8.64
N VAL A 518 27.96 -0.36 -8.05
CA VAL A 518 27.98 -0.16 -6.59
C VAL A 518 26.98 -1.12 -5.96
N VAL A 519 25.74 -1.10 -6.45
CA VAL A 519 24.74 -2.14 -6.19
C VAL A 519 24.77 -3.06 -7.39
N ASP A 520 25.51 -4.16 -7.26
CA ASP A 520 25.82 -5.05 -8.38
C ASP A 520 24.65 -5.97 -8.71
N ASP A 521 24.12 -6.65 -7.69
CA ASP A 521 23.10 -7.69 -7.86
C ASP A 521 22.08 -7.62 -6.72
N ILE A 522 20.79 -7.73 -7.05
CA ILE A 522 19.69 -7.82 -6.11
C ILE A 522 18.86 -9.05 -6.49
N LEU A 523 18.83 -10.05 -5.61
CA LEU A 523 18.15 -11.31 -5.88
C LEU A 523 17.03 -11.55 -4.87
N PHE A 524 15.81 -11.67 -5.37
CA PHE A 524 14.64 -12.02 -4.57
C PHE A 524 14.38 -13.53 -4.59
N HIS A 525 14.02 -14.07 -3.43
CA HIS A 525 13.66 -15.46 -3.24
C HIS A 525 12.32 -15.58 -2.51
N PRO A 526 11.45 -16.50 -2.96
CA PRO A 526 10.31 -16.91 -2.15
C PRO A 526 10.78 -17.64 -0.88
N LEU A 527 10.15 -17.34 0.25
CA LEU A 527 10.29 -18.05 1.51
C LEU A 527 8.91 -18.43 2.07
N ALA A 528 8.88 -19.45 2.93
CA ALA A 528 7.65 -19.98 3.51
C ALA A 528 6.61 -20.29 2.42
N ARG A 529 5.44 -19.63 2.43
CA ARG A 529 4.38 -19.83 1.42
C ARG A 529 4.47 -18.93 0.20
N ALA A 530 5.47 -18.04 0.11
CA ALA A 530 5.59 -17.16 -1.03
C ALA A 530 5.87 -17.93 -2.33
N SER A 531 5.27 -17.48 -3.42
CA SER A 531 5.51 -18.00 -4.75
C SER A 531 6.67 -17.27 -5.43
N LEU A 532 7.24 -17.91 -6.45
CA LEU A 532 8.27 -17.28 -7.27
C LEU A 532 7.73 -16.04 -8.01
N ASP A 533 6.44 -16.03 -8.35
CA ASP A 533 5.79 -14.90 -9.02
C ASP A 533 5.73 -13.67 -8.12
N GLU A 534 5.57 -13.85 -6.81
CA GLU A 534 5.63 -12.74 -5.84
C GLU A 534 7.04 -12.17 -5.70
N ALA A 535 8.06 -13.04 -5.71
CA ALA A 535 9.45 -12.60 -5.74
C ALA A 535 9.76 -11.83 -7.04
N ALA A 536 9.24 -12.29 -8.18
CA ALA A 536 9.40 -11.65 -9.47
C ALA A 536 8.65 -10.32 -9.58
N TRP A 537 7.44 -10.24 -8.99
CA TRP A 537 6.66 -9.01 -8.86
C TRP A 537 7.47 -7.95 -8.12
N LEU A 538 8.00 -8.29 -6.95
CA LEU A 538 8.78 -7.33 -6.15
C LEU A 538 10.08 -6.93 -6.85
N ALA A 539 10.76 -7.88 -7.50
CA ALA A 539 11.95 -7.61 -8.29
C ALA A 539 11.71 -6.57 -9.39
N LYS A 540 10.59 -6.70 -10.14
CA LYS A 540 10.20 -5.74 -11.19
C LYS A 540 9.84 -4.37 -10.60
N ALA A 541 9.10 -4.33 -9.50
CA ALA A 541 8.73 -3.08 -8.83
C ALA A 541 9.97 -2.31 -8.35
N VAL A 542 10.90 -3.01 -7.69
CA VAL A 542 12.18 -2.43 -7.25
C VAL A 542 13.04 -1.98 -8.42
N ALA A 543 13.07 -2.73 -9.52
CA ALA A 543 13.80 -2.35 -10.73
C ALA A 543 13.30 -1.04 -11.33
N ALA A 544 11.98 -0.90 -11.51
CA ALA A 544 11.36 0.32 -12.01
C ALA A 544 11.67 1.52 -11.09
N ASP A 545 11.58 1.35 -9.77
CA ASP A 545 11.87 2.42 -8.81
C ASP A 545 13.34 2.83 -8.81
N ILE A 546 14.28 1.86 -8.85
CA ILE A 546 15.72 2.15 -8.89
C ILE A 546 16.08 2.89 -10.17
N ALA A 547 15.58 2.42 -11.31
CA ALA A 547 15.79 3.05 -12.61
C ALA A 547 15.25 4.49 -12.62
N ASN A 548 13.99 4.68 -12.21
CA ASN A 548 13.34 5.99 -12.23
C ASN A 548 13.99 6.98 -11.26
N ARG A 549 14.30 6.54 -10.03
CA ARG A 549 14.80 7.43 -8.98
C ARG A 549 16.28 7.75 -9.12
N PHE A 550 17.10 6.76 -9.48
CA PHE A 550 18.56 6.91 -9.49
C PHE A 550 19.16 7.03 -10.89
N GLN A 551 18.35 6.88 -11.94
CA GLN A 551 18.77 7.02 -13.34
C GLN A 551 19.99 6.13 -13.64
N VAL A 552 19.90 4.85 -13.26
CA VAL A 552 20.91 3.81 -13.54
C VAL A 552 20.32 2.73 -14.44
N PRO A 553 21.12 2.12 -15.32
CA PRO A 553 20.67 0.97 -16.11
C PRO A 553 20.42 -0.24 -15.21
N VAL A 554 19.23 -0.83 -15.35
CA VAL A 554 18.82 -2.02 -14.61
C VAL A 554 18.53 -3.16 -15.58
N PHE A 555 19.17 -4.30 -15.36
CA PHE A 555 18.94 -5.53 -16.13
C PHE A 555 18.21 -6.55 -15.28
N LEU A 556 17.06 -7.02 -15.77
CA LEU A 556 16.26 -8.05 -15.15
C LEU A 556 16.77 -9.44 -15.54
N TYR A 557 16.64 -10.42 -14.65
CA TYR A 557 16.98 -11.82 -14.97
C TYR A 557 16.06 -12.83 -14.30
N ALA A 558 16.16 -14.08 -14.78
CA ALA A 558 15.35 -15.21 -14.33
C ALA A 558 13.84 -14.87 -14.33
N ALA A 559 13.09 -15.20 -13.27
CA ALA A 559 11.64 -15.01 -13.26
C ALA A 559 11.20 -13.53 -13.36
N ALA A 560 12.11 -12.58 -13.07
CA ALA A 560 11.83 -11.16 -13.24
C ALA A 560 11.96 -10.72 -14.72
N HIS A 561 12.74 -11.41 -15.54
CA HIS A 561 12.92 -11.07 -16.96
C HIS A 561 11.80 -11.69 -17.82
N PRO A 562 11.22 -10.96 -18.81
CA PRO A 562 10.10 -11.45 -19.62
C PRO A 562 10.33 -12.80 -20.32
N THR A 563 11.57 -13.07 -20.74
CA THR A 563 11.97 -14.33 -21.39
C THR A 563 12.74 -15.29 -20.48
N GLY A 564 12.85 -15.02 -19.17
CA GLY A 564 13.59 -15.88 -18.26
C GLY A 564 15.11 -15.87 -18.44
N LYS A 565 15.69 -14.78 -18.98
CA LYS A 565 17.12 -14.70 -19.34
C LYS A 565 18.01 -15.00 -18.12
N ALA A 566 19.00 -15.86 -18.30
CA ALA A 566 19.91 -16.25 -17.23
C ALA A 566 20.91 -15.13 -16.88
N LEU A 567 21.20 -14.96 -15.59
CA LEU A 567 22.12 -13.93 -15.08
C LEU A 567 23.52 -14.04 -15.68
N ASP A 568 24.04 -15.26 -15.83
CA ASP A 568 25.37 -15.49 -16.37
C ASP A 568 25.47 -15.16 -17.87
N THR A 569 24.36 -15.19 -18.61
CA THR A 569 24.29 -14.69 -19.99
C THR A 569 24.43 -13.17 -20.02
N ILE A 570 23.63 -12.45 -19.22
CA ILE A 570 23.68 -10.99 -19.12
C ILE A 570 25.07 -10.52 -18.67
N ARG A 571 25.63 -11.15 -17.63
CA ARG A 571 26.99 -10.88 -17.14
C ARG A 571 28.03 -11.01 -18.24
N ARG A 572 27.90 -11.96 -19.17
CA ARG A 572 28.87 -12.12 -20.28
C ARG A 572 28.74 -11.04 -21.34
N GLU A 573 27.52 -10.71 -21.71
CA GLU A 573 27.23 -9.62 -22.67
C GLU A 573 27.77 -8.29 -22.15
N LEU A 574 27.67 -8.06 -20.84
CA LEU A 574 28.19 -6.87 -20.15
C LEU A 574 29.66 -6.98 -19.73
N GLY A 575 30.38 -8.05 -20.12
CA GLY A 575 31.83 -8.17 -19.84
C GLY A 575 32.22 -8.42 -18.38
N TYR A 576 31.28 -8.77 -17.49
CA TYR A 576 31.46 -8.97 -16.04
C TYR A 576 32.68 -9.83 -15.66
N TYR A 577 32.91 -10.94 -16.38
CA TYR A 577 33.95 -11.92 -16.06
C TYR A 577 35.36 -11.55 -16.57
N ARG A 578 35.56 -10.35 -17.12
CA ARG A 578 36.87 -9.88 -17.60
C ARG A 578 37.50 -8.93 -16.58
N PRO A 579 38.57 -9.33 -15.87
CA PRO A 579 39.30 -8.42 -15.00
C PRO A 579 39.95 -7.31 -15.82
N ASN A 580 40.10 -6.13 -15.22
CA ASN A 580 40.51 -4.90 -15.90
C ASN A 580 41.74 -4.21 -15.26
N SER A 581 42.34 -4.84 -14.24
CA SER A 581 43.50 -4.32 -13.50
C SER A 581 44.59 -5.40 -13.38
N MET A 582 45.73 -5.04 -12.79
CA MET A 582 46.85 -5.97 -12.58
C MET A 582 46.40 -7.26 -11.88
N GLY A 583 46.81 -8.41 -12.42
CA GLY A 583 46.41 -9.72 -11.93
C GLY A 583 44.97 -10.09 -12.30
N ASN A 584 44.21 -10.62 -11.34
CA ASN A 584 42.82 -11.05 -11.48
C ASN A 584 41.88 -10.14 -10.68
N GLN A 585 42.13 -8.84 -10.70
CA GLN A 585 41.37 -7.84 -9.97
C GLN A 585 40.50 -6.99 -10.89
N TRP A 586 39.45 -6.47 -10.28
CA TRP A 586 38.52 -5.53 -10.86
C TRP A 586 38.69 -4.18 -10.15
N ALA A 587 39.14 -3.15 -10.86
CA ALA A 587 39.35 -1.80 -10.34
C ALA A 587 38.69 -0.72 -11.21
N GLY A 588 38.08 0.27 -10.57
CA GLY A 588 37.40 1.41 -11.20
C GLY A 588 36.30 1.04 -12.21
N TRP A 589 35.92 2.02 -13.02
CA TRP A 589 35.00 1.86 -14.14
C TRP A 589 35.76 1.80 -15.46
N THR A 590 35.47 0.79 -16.29
CA THR A 590 36.18 0.58 -17.58
C THR A 590 35.26 0.23 -18.74
N MET A 591 33.95 0.28 -18.53
CA MET A 591 32.97 0.04 -19.59
C MET A 591 32.60 1.37 -20.28
N PRO A 592 32.07 1.34 -21.51
CA PRO A 592 31.60 2.55 -22.16
C PRO A 592 30.48 3.23 -21.35
N ASP A 593 30.42 4.55 -21.42
CA ASP A 593 29.34 5.33 -20.77
C ASP A 593 27.97 5.11 -21.42
N MET A 594 27.93 4.49 -22.61
CA MET A 594 26.70 4.10 -23.29
C MET A 594 26.72 2.60 -23.56
N LEU A 595 25.72 1.89 -23.03
CA LEU A 595 25.59 0.45 -23.24
C LEU A 595 25.10 0.13 -24.65
N LEU A 596 25.71 -0.90 -25.26
CA LEU A 596 25.22 -1.48 -26.51
C LEU A 596 23.95 -2.31 -26.30
N GLU A 597 23.89 -3.03 -25.19
CA GLU A 597 22.71 -3.78 -24.77
C GLU A 597 21.72 -2.83 -24.10
N LYS A 598 20.46 -2.92 -24.51
CA LYS A 598 19.40 -2.11 -23.93
C LYS A 598 19.05 -2.64 -22.53
N PRO A 599 19.10 -1.80 -21.47
CA PRO A 599 18.61 -2.21 -20.16
C PRO A 599 17.10 -2.42 -20.18
N ASP A 600 16.60 -3.29 -19.29
CA ASP A 600 15.16 -3.54 -19.14
C ASP A 600 14.46 -2.30 -18.55
N GLU A 601 15.10 -1.66 -17.58
CA GLU A 601 14.64 -0.42 -16.95
C GLU A 601 15.77 0.61 -16.88
N GLY A 602 15.41 1.90 -17.01
CA GLY A 602 16.35 3.02 -16.89
C GLY A 602 17.11 3.37 -18.18
N PRO A 603 18.04 4.34 -18.12
CA PRO A 603 18.76 4.82 -19.29
C PRO A 603 19.88 3.85 -19.71
N SER A 604 20.20 3.82 -21.01
CA SER A 604 21.41 3.13 -21.52
C SER A 604 22.71 3.87 -21.17
N GLU A 605 22.62 5.12 -20.71
CA GLU A 605 23.74 5.89 -20.21
C GLU A 605 24.11 5.40 -18.81
N VAL A 606 25.40 5.17 -18.57
CA VAL A 606 25.92 4.65 -17.31
C VAL A 606 26.62 5.75 -16.54
N SER A 607 26.20 5.97 -15.30
CA SER A 607 26.98 6.75 -14.36
C SER A 607 28.20 5.94 -13.91
N ARG A 608 29.42 6.37 -14.25
CA ARG A 608 30.67 5.68 -13.86
C ARG A 608 30.78 5.42 -12.36
N ALA A 609 30.29 6.36 -11.54
CA ALA A 609 30.32 6.28 -10.09
C ALA A 609 29.34 5.24 -9.52
N ARG A 610 28.27 4.88 -10.25
CA ARG A 610 27.21 3.97 -9.79
C ARG A 610 27.24 2.62 -10.50
N GLY A 611 27.57 2.61 -11.79
CA GLY A 611 27.61 1.43 -12.66
C GLY A 611 26.23 0.89 -13.03
N ILE A 612 26.14 -0.43 -13.18
CA ILE A 612 24.96 -1.17 -13.63
C ILE A 612 24.41 -2.02 -12.48
N THR A 613 23.07 -2.08 -12.35
CA THR A 613 22.42 -2.94 -11.36
C THR A 613 21.70 -4.10 -12.03
N MET A 614 21.90 -5.31 -11.53
CA MET A 614 21.19 -6.52 -11.98
C MET A 614 20.15 -6.92 -10.94
N ILE A 615 18.92 -7.23 -11.35
CA ILE A 615 17.84 -7.58 -10.43
C ILE A 615 17.10 -8.82 -10.94
N GLY A 616 16.87 -9.79 -10.06
CA GLY A 616 16.20 -11.02 -10.46
C GLY A 616 15.40 -11.68 -9.36
N ALA A 617 14.66 -12.71 -9.75
CA ALA A 617 13.91 -13.56 -8.85
C ALA A 617 14.15 -15.03 -9.20
N ARG A 618 14.49 -15.84 -8.19
CA ARG A 618 14.72 -17.29 -8.35
C ARG A 618 14.19 -18.07 -7.15
N PRO A 619 13.92 -19.38 -7.33
CA PRO A 619 13.89 -20.32 -6.21
C PRO A 619 15.18 -20.20 -5.37
N TRP A 620 15.17 -20.80 -4.18
CA TRP A 620 16.29 -20.64 -3.24
C TRP A 620 17.64 -21.02 -3.85
N VAL A 621 18.63 -20.13 -3.72
CA VAL A 621 20.01 -20.33 -4.16
C VAL A 621 20.94 -20.38 -2.96
N ALA A 622 21.76 -21.42 -2.87
CA ALA A 622 22.78 -21.56 -1.84
C ALA A 622 24.15 -21.08 -2.35
N LEU A 623 24.94 -20.49 -1.45
CA LEU A 623 26.26 -19.96 -1.75
C LEU A 623 27.28 -20.70 -0.89
N TYR A 624 28.15 -21.47 -1.53
CA TYR A 624 29.11 -22.35 -0.88
C TYR A 624 30.50 -22.08 -1.45
N ASN A 625 31.45 -21.78 -0.58
CA ASN A 625 32.79 -21.38 -0.97
C ASN A 625 33.78 -22.44 -0.50
N ILE A 626 34.78 -22.74 -1.33
CA ILE A 626 35.77 -23.80 -1.06
C ILE A 626 37.18 -23.22 -1.20
N PRO A 627 37.93 -23.06 -0.09
CA PRO A 627 39.31 -22.62 -0.15
C PRO A 627 40.23 -23.66 -0.79
N ILE A 628 41.16 -23.19 -1.62
CA ILE A 628 42.25 -23.96 -2.22
C ILE A 628 43.57 -23.37 -1.73
N LEU A 629 44.40 -24.22 -1.15
CA LEU A 629 45.73 -23.87 -0.66
C LEU A 629 46.73 -23.78 -1.82
N SER A 630 46.50 -22.78 -2.69
CA SER A 630 47.34 -22.48 -3.83
C SER A 630 47.24 -21.02 -4.20
N THR A 631 48.39 -20.40 -4.48
CA THR A 631 48.51 -19.07 -5.06
C THR A 631 48.33 -19.07 -6.58
N ASP A 632 48.33 -20.24 -7.23
CA ASP A 632 48.13 -20.33 -8.68
C ASP A 632 46.64 -20.20 -9.03
N PHE A 633 46.23 -18.96 -9.25
CA PHE A 633 44.90 -18.63 -9.73
C PHE A 633 44.51 -19.38 -11.02
N SER A 634 45.47 -19.74 -11.88
CA SER A 634 45.18 -20.46 -13.11
C SER A 634 44.62 -21.85 -12.82
N VAL A 635 45.12 -22.52 -11.78
CA VAL A 635 44.59 -23.81 -11.30
C VAL A 635 43.16 -23.62 -10.78
N ALA A 636 42.95 -22.67 -9.87
CA ALA A 636 41.61 -22.38 -9.34
C ALA A 636 40.59 -22.06 -10.44
N ARG A 637 41.00 -21.30 -11.47
CA ARG A 637 40.13 -20.99 -12.63
C ARG A 637 39.80 -22.23 -13.47
N ARG A 638 40.75 -23.16 -13.66
CA ARG A 638 40.50 -24.43 -14.37
C ARG A 638 39.52 -25.30 -13.59
N ILE A 639 39.77 -25.49 -12.29
CA ILE A 639 38.89 -26.25 -11.38
C ILE A 639 37.49 -25.64 -11.38
N ALA A 640 37.36 -24.32 -11.17
CA ALA A 640 36.07 -23.65 -11.24
C ALA A 640 35.34 -23.97 -12.56
N ARG A 641 36.02 -23.80 -13.71
CA ARG A 641 35.42 -24.09 -15.01
C ARG A 641 34.91 -25.53 -15.09
N MET A 642 35.70 -26.51 -14.66
CA MET A 642 35.35 -27.93 -14.72
C MET A 642 34.23 -28.32 -13.75
N VAL A 643 34.09 -27.62 -12.63
CA VAL A 643 32.99 -27.84 -11.67
C VAL A 643 31.69 -27.21 -12.17
N SER A 644 31.75 -26.07 -12.85
CA SER A 644 30.55 -25.37 -13.31
C SER A 644 29.84 -26.12 -14.43
N ALA A 645 28.50 -26.09 -14.40
CA ALA A 645 27.63 -26.63 -15.45
C ALA A 645 28.06 -26.22 -16.87
N ARG A 646 28.46 -24.95 -17.05
CA ARG A 646 28.89 -24.45 -18.36
C ARG A 646 30.17 -25.10 -18.87
N GLY A 647 31.07 -25.52 -17.98
CA GLY A 647 32.29 -26.23 -18.38
C GLY A 647 32.11 -27.75 -18.48
N GLY A 648 30.87 -28.25 -18.43
CA GLY A 648 30.55 -29.68 -18.46
C GLY A 648 30.54 -30.35 -17.08
N GLY A 649 30.63 -29.57 -16.00
CA GLY A 649 30.62 -30.05 -14.63
C GLY A 649 29.23 -30.35 -14.08
N LEU A 650 29.04 -30.05 -12.80
CA LEU A 650 27.80 -30.33 -12.09
C LEU A 650 26.65 -29.45 -12.64
N PRO A 651 25.48 -30.04 -12.98
CA PRO A 651 24.34 -29.27 -13.48
C PRO A 651 23.86 -28.29 -12.41
N THR A 652 23.31 -27.14 -12.82
CA THR A 652 22.81 -26.09 -11.91
C THR A 652 23.86 -25.46 -10.97
N VAL A 653 25.15 -25.75 -11.16
CA VAL A 653 26.24 -25.14 -10.38
C VAL A 653 26.98 -24.09 -11.22
N GLN A 654 27.10 -22.89 -10.69
CA GLN A 654 27.95 -21.83 -11.22
C GLN A 654 29.10 -21.60 -10.27
N THR A 655 30.33 -21.44 -10.79
CA THR A 655 31.51 -21.25 -9.95
C THR A 655 32.39 -20.14 -10.49
N LEU A 656 33.17 -19.55 -9.59
CA LEU A 656 34.24 -18.62 -9.90
C LEU A 656 35.46 -18.99 -9.07
N GLY A 657 36.62 -19.09 -9.74
CA GLY A 657 37.91 -19.08 -9.05
C GLY A 657 38.27 -17.64 -8.74
N LEU A 658 38.57 -17.34 -7.48
CA LEU A 658 38.87 -16.01 -6.97
C LEU A 658 40.17 -16.05 -6.16
N VAL A 659 40.92 -14.94 -6.19
CA VAL A 659 42.04 -14.75 -5.27
C VAL A 659 41.48 -14.34 -3.92
N HIS A 660 41.93 -14.99 -2.84
CA HIS A 660 41.40 -14.78 -1.49
C HIS A 660 42.54 -14.89 -0.47
N GLY A 661 43.01 -13.75 0.04
CA GLY A 661 44.21 -13.67 0.89
C GLY A 661 45.51 -13.57 0.09
N GLU A 662 46.65 -13.63 0.79
CA GLU A 662 47.98 -13.56 0.18
C GLU A 662 48.41 -14.91 -0.41
N ASP A 663 48.00 -16.02 0.21
CA ASP A 663 48.51 -17.37 -0.09
C ASP A 663 47.45 -18.36 -0.60
N SER A 664 46.20 -17.94 -0.77
CA SER A 664 45.10 -18.83 -1.12
C SER A 664 44.20 -18.32 -2.25
N THR A 665 43.53 -19.28 -2.88
CA THR A 665 42.46 -19.04 -3.85
C THR A 665 41.20 -19.71 -3.35
N GLU A 666 40.05 -19.30 -3.88
CA GLU A 666 38.76 -19.84 -3.46
C GLU A 666 37.89 -20.14 -4.67
N ILE A 667 37.19 -21.27 -4.63
CA ILE A 667 36.12 -21.58 -5.58
C ILE A 667 34.81 -21.13 -4.95
N ALA A 668 34.36 -19.93 -5.31
CA ALA A 668 33.05 -19.43 -4.93
C ALA A 668 31.97 -20.11 -5.77
N CYS A 669 31.04 -20.83 -5.14
CA CYS A 669 30.01 -21.61 -5.83
C CYS A 669 28.62 -21.06 -5.53
N MET A 670 27.84 -20.89 -6.59
CA MET A 670 26.42 -20.61 -6.56
C MET A 670 25.66 -21.87 -7.00
N LEU A 671 24.96 -22.48 -6.06
CA LEU A 671 24.15 -23.68 -6.25
C LEU A 671 22.73 -23.22 -6.56
N LEU A 672 22.36 -23.27 -7.83
CA LEU A 672 21.10 -22.71 -8.32
C LEU A 672 19.89 -23.55 -7.90
N GLU A 673 20.09 -24.85 -7.70
CA GLU A 673 19.07 -25.81 -7.26
C GLU A 673 19.67 -26.73 -6.17
N PRO A 674 19.87 -26.19 -4.94
CA PRO A 674 20.62 -26.89 -3.89
C PRO A 674 19.95 -28.18 -3.40
N ASN A 675 18.66 -28.37 -3.69
CA ASN A 675 17.93 -29.61 -3.42
C ASN A 675 18.30 -30.75 -4.38
N GLN A 676 18.87 -30.43 -5.55
CA GLN A 676 19.34 -31.43 -6.52
C GLN A 676 20.84 -31.70 -6.36
N ILE A 677 21.64 -30.63 -6.25
CA ILE A 677 23.09 -30.70 -6.06
C ILE A 677 23.45 -29.99 -4.76
N GLY A 678 23.73 -30.77 -3.71
CA GLY A 678 24.19 -30.28 -2.41
C GLY A 678 25.66 -29.88 -2.41
N ALA A 679 26.06 -29.17 -1.35
CA ALA A 679 27.43 -28.72 -1.16
C ALA A 679 28.44 -29.87 -1.00
N ASP A 680 28.01 -31.02 -0.49
CA ASP A 680 28.79 -32.25 -0.39
C ASP A 680 29.27 -32.73 -1.77
N ARG A 681 28.38 -32.72 -2.77
CA ARG A 681 28.73 -33.10 -4.14
C ARG A 681 29.68 -32.10 -4.80
N VAL A 682 29.48 -30.81 -4.53
CA VAL A 682 30.38 -29.75 -5.02
C VAL A 682 31.76 -29.87 -4.37
N GLN A 683 31.81 -30.09 -3.05
CA GLN A 683 33.05 -30.31 -2.28
C GLN A 683 33.83 -31.50 -2.86
N ASN A 684 33.20 -32.67 -2.98
CA ASN A 684 33.85 -33.87 -3.51
C ASN A 684 34.37 -33.67 -4.94
N GLN A 685 33.61 -32.96 -5.79
CA GLN A 685 34.04 -32.69 -7.16
C GLN A 685 35.26 -31.75 -7.20
N VAL A 686 35.31 -30.75 -6.33
CA VAL A 686 36.47 -29.86 -6.21
C VAL A 686 37.68 -30.61 -5.68
N GLU A 687 37.51 -31.43 -4.63
CA GLU A 687 38.59 -32.24 -4.04
C GLU A 687 39.20 -33.22 -5.07
N MET A 688 38.36 -33.89 -5.87
CA MET A 688 38.86 -34.77 -6.94
C MET A 688 39.69 -34.01 -7.98
N LEU A 689 39.16 -32.89 -8.48
CA LEU A 689 39.85 -32.08 -9.51
C LEU A 689 41.11 -31.41 -8.98
N ALA A 690 41.10 -31.02 -7.72
CA ALA A 690 42.26 -30.46 -7.05
C ALA A 690 43.36 -31.50 -6.84
N ALA A 691 43.00 -32.74 -6.49
CA ALA A 691 43.94 -33.85 -6.38
C ALA A 691 44.61 -34.16 -7.73
N GLU A 692 43.87 -34.07 -8.85
CA GLU A 692 44.43 -34.20 -10.21
C GLU A 692 45.42 -33.07 -10.55
N GLU A 693 45.18 -31.87 -10.04
CA GLU A 693 46.06 -30.70 -10.21
C GLU A 693 47.16 -30.62 -9.14
N GLY A 694 47.21 -31.56 -8.18
CA GLY A 694 48.21 -31.62 -7.12
C GLY A 694 48.10 -30.50 -6.07
N VAL A 695 46.91 -29.96 -5.84
CA VAL A 695 46.65 -28.90 -4.86
C VAL A 695 45.75 -29.37 -3.73
N GLU A 696 45.98 -28.86 -2.52
CA GLU A 696 45.17 -29.18 -1.34
C GLU A 696 43.93 -28.27 -1.25
N VAL A 697 42.85 -28.85 -0.74
CA VAL A 697 41.54 -28.20 -0.62
C VAL A 697 41.09 -28.25 0.84
N GLU A 698 40.60 -27.13 1.35
CA GLU A 698 40.00 -27.09 2.67
C GLU A 698 38.50 -27.42 2.61
N LYS A 699 37.92 -27.73 3.77
CA LYS A 699 36.48 -27.89 3.88
C LYS A 699 35.79 -26.57 3.56
N GLY A 700 34.92 -26.58 2.56
CA GLY A 700 34.14 -25.41 2.21
C GLY A 700 33.11 -25.02 3.27
N TYR A 701 32.54 -23.84 3.08
CA TYR A 701 31.59 -23.23 4.00
C TYR A 701 30.48 -22.51 3.26
N PHE A 702 29.28 -22.50 3.87
CA PHE A 702 28.19 -21.67 3.38
C PHE A 702 28.43 -20.21 3.78
N THR A 703 28.23 -19.30 2.84
CA THR A 703 28.29 -17.86 3.13
C THR A 703 26.96 -17.33 3.66
N ASP A 704 25.89 -18.13 3.62
CA ASP A 704 24.53 -17.76 4.01
C ASP A 704 23.85 -18.87 4.82
N PHE A 705 22.74 -18.52 5.48
CA PHE A 705 21.92 -19.49 6.22
C PHE A 705 20.96 -20.25 5.30
N SER A 706 20.43 -21.39 5.78
CA SER A 706 19.36 -22.11 5.08
C SER A 706 18.05 -21.31 5.10
N PRO A 707 17.08 -21.60 4.21
CA PRO A 707 15.77 -20.95 4.21
C PRO A 707 15.09 -21.01 5.58
N GLU A 708 15.16 -22.17 6.25
CA GLU A 708 14.52 -22.42 7.54
C GLU A 708 15.16 -21.57 8.64
N MET A 709 16.49 -21.54 8.71
CA MET A 709 17.23 -20.70 9.66
C MET A 709 16.98 -19.21 9.43
N ILE A 710 16.79 -18.80 8.17
CA ILE A 710 16.47 -17.41 7.83
C ILE A 710 15.08 -17.02 8.33
N ILE A 711 14.09 -17.88 8.09
CA ILE A 711 12.72 -17.68 8.58
C ILE A 711 12.72 -17.63 10.12
N GLU A 712 13.41 -18.56 10.77
CA GLU A 712 13.54 -18.58 12.23
C GLU A 712 14.19 -17.31 12.78
N LYS A 713 15.31 -16.87 12.20
CA LYS A 713 15.97 -15.61 12.59
C LYS A 713 15.07 -14.40 12.42
N TYR A 714 14.37 -14.30 11.30
CA TYR A 714 13.40 -13.24 11.06
C TYR A 714 12.31 -13.23 12.13
N MET A 715 11.72 -14.39 12.43
CA MET A 715 10.69 -14.50 13.46
C MET A 715 11.23 -14.11 14.85
N ASN A 716 12.42 -14.58 15.21
CA ASN A 716 13.04 -14.26 16.51
C ASN A 716 13.36 -12.76 16.64
N LEU A 717 13.88 -12.14 15.59
CA LEU A 717 14.22 -10.71 15.61
C LEU A 717 12.98 -9.81 15.60
N THR A 718 11.91 -10.20 14.90
CA THR A 718 10.64 -9.45 14.87
C THR A 718 9.78 -9.66 16.12
N SER A 719 9.95 -10.78 16.84
CA SER A 719 9.31 -11.02 18.14
C SER A 719 10.06 -10.35 19.29
N ALA A 720 11.40 -10.36 19.29
CA ALA A 720 12.21 -9.64 20.27
C ALA A 720 12.13 -8.10 20.14
N GLN A 721 11.57 -7.59 19.04
CA GLN A 721 11.20 -6.17 18.89
C GLN A 721 9.78 -5.86 19.38
N ARG A 722 8.97 -6.90 19.70
CA ARG A 722 7.61 -6.79 20.24
C ARG A 722 7.56 -6.96 21.76
N ASP A 723 8.63 -7.50 22.36
CA ASP A 723 8.89 -7.58 23.81
C ASP A 723 9.83 -6.44 24.24
#